data_AF-A0A3S1CWW3-F1
#
_entry.id   AF-A0A3S1CWW3-F1
#
_cell.length_a   1.000
_cell.length_b   1.000
_cell.length_c   1.000
_cell.angle_alpha   90.00
_cell.angle_beta   90.00
_cell.angle_gamma   90.00
#
_symmetry.space_group_name_H-M   'P 1'
#
loop_
_entity.id
_entity.type
_entity.pdbx_description
1 polymer ?
#
loop_
_entity_poly.entity_id
_entity_poly.type
_entity_poly.pdbx_seq_one_letter_code
_entity_poly.pdbx_strand_id
1 'polypeptide(L)'
;MKSTKFVLDLENISQQLAHMFGVETRYISSLHEKIQIVEPPVGKQFWQAEDGAVGIYLVLAGKVRLFDKADNLIVTLSEGESFGEVTLFSDKHFQAYSAKASLNLKLCYLNGDLLKPLLKQHPNVKNHLHHQAIQKDLLIVQFHQSGAVPTKNKKTEEFSNSKSEVAIRQSVDVQSKIPNPKSKINQAYFPSPTLQVSHWWQKVIRRYPLFEQQSAADCGAACLVMIGRYWGKDFSINHLRSIAEFDRNGISLRNLAFSAESVGFATRPVKASLDKLGTHNLPAIAHWEGKHYIVVYEVAPKYVVIADPAIGQRVLTNEEFQAGWTGYALLLTPTVVLKDVDEKNQPLWVFLKLLRPHKIVLIEVLFASVLLQIFGLVTPLFTQLILDRVVVQRSELTLTAIGLGLLIFGVMQIALTALREYLLDHTANRVDLALIVGFINHTFRLPLSYFESRYVGDIISRVQENQKIQKFFTDQALSIFMDMLTVFVYLGLMFWYSWRLTLLTLIILPPYILLALCATPFLRRVSRKIFATSNEETGYLIQSLTGISTIKSMAIEQTVRWKWEELFGKSIKASFSGQLIGNVIQSISSSIEMLATIGLLWLGAWQVIHNELTIGQLVAFNMLLGNVINPFQRITRLWDELQEVIIAIERINDVIEAKPEEDLQSSNLNFLPPINGHVCFKNVTFRYQKDADANILENINFEVQPGQIVALVGRSGSGKTTLAKLLLGLYLPTDGKILIDGADISTVSVRSLRQQIGVVDQDTFMFGGTIHENISIAYPEAPLEEIIEVSQLAGAHQFINSLPMGYETQIGEGGGMLSGGQRQRIAIARALLGNPQLLVLDEATSSLDTESERIIQNNLSKILKGRTTLIIAHRLSTVRNADLILVLDKGLLVESGNHNQLMAKRGLYFYLNQQQVPN
;
A
#
# COMPACT_ATOMS: atom_id res chain seq x y z
N MET A 1 -38.02 19.58 -55.88
CA MET A 1 -39.05 18.75 -55.20
C MET A 1 -39.02 17.35 -55.79
N LYS A 2 -38.63 16.26 -55.12
CA LYS A 2 -37.71 16.03 -53.99
C LYS A 2 -36.80 14.86 -54.42
N SER A 3 -35.84 15.14 -55.30
CA SER A 3 -34.80 14.22 -55.81
C SER A 3 -33.42 14.55 -55.21
N THR A 4 -33.36 14.87 -53.92
CA THR A 4 -32.15 15.38 -53.24
C THR A 4 -31.87 14.66 -51.92
N LYS A 5 -32.18 13.36 -51.84
CA LYS A 5 -31.90 12.56 -50.63
C LYS A 5 -31.00 11.33 -50.83
N PHE A 6 -30.49 11.08 -52.03
CA PHE A 6 -29.54 9.98 -52.29
C PHE A 6 -28.18 10.42 -52.86
N VAL A 7 -28.10 11.60 -53.50
CA VAL A 7 -26.81 12.11 -54.05
C VAL A 7 -25.86 12.57 -52.93
N LEU A 8 -26.39 13.11 -51.84
CA LEU A 8 -25.61 13.55 -50.66
C LEU A 8 -25.03 12.39 -49.83
N ASP A 9 -25.65 11.19 -49.85
CA ASP A 9 -25.09 10.02 -49.15
C ASP A 9 -23.96 9.36 -49.95
N LEU A 10 -24.00 9.39 -51.28
CA LEU A 10 -22.94 8.80 -52.13
C LEU A 10 -21.61 9.55 -52.02
N GLU A 11 -21.63 10.89 -51.90
CA GLU A 11 -20.41 11.66 -51.63
C GLU A 11 -19.80 11.30 -50.27
N ASN A 12 -20.63 11.14 -49.24
CA ASN A 12 -20.15 10.73 -47.91
C ASN A 12 -19.59 9.30 -47.92
N ILE A 13 -20.26 8.36 -48.58
CA ILE A 13 -19.75 6.98 -48.78
C ILE A 13 -18.43 7.02 -49.57
N SER A 14 -18.32 7.86 -50.60
CA SER A 14 -17.09 7.98 -51.39
C SER A 14 -15.92 8.54 -50.57
N GLN A 15 -16.18 9.48 -49.65
CA GLN A 15 -15.17 10.01 -48.72
C GLN A 15 -14.74 8.97 -47.68
N GLN A 16 -15.68 8.18 -47.15
CA GLN A 16 -15.37 7.08 -46.24
C GLN A 16 -14.57 5.97 -46.93
N LEU A 17 -14.90 5.64 -48.19
CA LEU A 17 -14.13 4.69 -49.00
C LEU A 17 -12.75 5.26 -49.37
N ALA A 18 -12.65 6.55 -49.67
CA ALA A 18 -11.38 7.24 -49.94
C ALA A 18 -10.44 7.18 -48.73
N HIS A 19 -10.99 7.43 -47.55
CA HIS A 19 -10.28 7.30 -46.28
C HIS A 19 -9.88 5.84 -45.99
N MET A 20 -10.76 4.87 -46.26
CA MET A 20 -10.45 3.44 -46.08
C MET A 20 -9.32 2.97 -46.99
N PHE A 21 -9.36 3.31 -48.29
CA PHE A 21 -8.36 2.85 -49.25
C PHE A 21 -7.10 3.72 -49.27
N GLY A 22 -7.12 4.91 -48.65
CA GLY A 22 -6.03 5.88 -48.69
C GLY A 22 -5.81 6.49 -50.07
N VAL A 23 -6.89 6.73 -50.84
CA VAL A 23 -6.85 7.20 -52.24
C VAL A 23 -7.77 8.42 -52.43
N GLU A 24 -7.43 9.31 -53.36
CA GLU A 24 -8.28 10.45 -53.71
C GLU A 24 -9.67 10.03 -54.21
N THR A 25 -10.70 10.79 -53.81
CA THR A 25 -12.13 10.52 -54.05
C THR A 25 -12.49 10.36 -55.53
N ARG A 26 -11.72 10.97 -56.44
CA ARG A 26 -11.92 10.89 -57.91
C ARG A 26 -11.73 9.50 -58.50
N TYR A 27 -11.02 8.59 -57.82
CA TYR A 27 -10.82 7.22 -58.29
C TYR A 27 -11.98 6.30 -57.88
N ILE A 28 -12.67 6.66 -56.79
CA ILE A 28 -13.77 5.88 -56.21
C ILE A 28 -15.12 6.23 -56.86
N SER A 29 -15.23 7.41 -57.48
CA SER A 29 -16.41 7.81 -58.26
C SER A 29 -16.76 6.82 -59.38
N SER A 30 -15.76 6.11 -59.93
CA SER A 30 -15.95 5.05 -60.93
C SER A 30 -16.66 3.79 -60.41
N LEU A 31 -16.73 3.60 -59.08
CA LEU A 31 -17.36 2.44 -58.43
C LEU A 31 -18.83 2.70 -58.05
N HIS A 32 -19.34 3.93 -58.23
CA HIS A 32 -20.65 4.36 -57.70
C HIS A 32 -21.85 3.57 -58.26
N GLU A 33 -21.79 3.09 -59.50
CA GLU A 33 -22.94 2.42 -60.14
C GLU A 33 -23.18 0.97 -59.66
N LYS A 34 -22.31 0.41 -58.81
CA LYS A 34 -22.38 -1.02 -58.42
C LYS A 34 -22.22 -1.28 -56.91
N ILE A 35 -22.33 -0.25 -56.08
CA ILE A 35 -22.32 -0.39 -54.61
C ILE A 35 -23.67 -0.96 -54.14
N GLN A 36 -23.63 -2.02 -53.33
CA GLN A 36 -24.84 -2.62 -52.75
C GLN A 36 -24.93 -2.29 -51.26
N ILE A 37 -26.11 -1.82 -50.81
CA ILE A 37 -26.38 -1.57 -49.39
C ILE A 37 -27.05 -2.81 -48.79
N VAL A 38 -26.51 -3.32 -47.69
CA VAL A 38 -26.99 -4.53 -46.99
C VAL A 38 -27.44 -4.16 -45.59
N GLU A 39 -28.68 -4.52 -45.24
CA GLU A 39 -29.29 -4.29 -43.91
C GLU A 39 -29.66 -5.64 -43.26
N PRO A 40 -28.73 -6.29 -42.55
CA PRO A 40 -28.97 -7.61 -41.97
C PRO A 40 -29.82 -7.55 -40.67
N PRO A 41 -30.58 -8.62 -40.37
CA PRO A 41 -31.44 -8.67 -39.18
C PRO A 41 -30.63 -8.72 -37.87
N VAL A 42 -31.07 -7.95 -36.87
CA VAL A 42 -30.40 -7.79 -35.58
C VAL A 42 -30.23 -9.12 -34.84
N GLY A 43 -29.04 -9.35 -34.29
CA GLY A 43 -28.73 -10.49 -33.41
C GLY A 43 -28.44 -11.81 -34.11
N LYS A 44 -28.62 -11.92 -35.43
CA LYS A 44 -28.24 -13.12 -36.20
C LYS A 44 -26.85 -12.98 -36.82
N GLN A 45 -26.15 -14.10 -36.94
CA GLN A 45 -24.97 -14.23 -37.79
C GLN A 45 -25.41 -14.11 -39.24
N PHE A 46 -24.84 -13.14 -39.96
CA PHE A 46 -25.21 -12.87 -41.36
C PHE A 46 -24.05 -13.05 -42.33
N TRP A 47 -22.82 -13.17 -41.84
CA TRP A 47 -21.63 -13.35 -42.67
C TRP A 47 -20.56 -14.17 -41.92
N GLN A 48 -19.80 -14.99 -42.66
CA GLN A 48 -18.69 -15.80 -42.17
C GLN A 48 -17.57 -15.81 -43.22
N ALA A 49 -16.31 -15.78 -42.80
CA ALA A 49 -15.18 -15.66 -43.72
C ALA A 49 -15.01 -16.86 -44.68
N GLU A 50 -15.42 -18.07 -44.28
CA GLU A 50 -15.29 -19.30 -45.10
C GLU A 50 -16.36 -19.39 -46.21
N ASP A 51 -17.60 -18.98 -45.92
CA ASP A 51 -18.76 -19.10 -46.83
C ASP A 51 -19.22 -17.74 -47.41
N GLY A 52 -18.57 -16.65 -47.00
CA GLY A 52 -18.97 -15.28 -47.30
C GLY A 52 -18.63 -14.85 -48.72
N ALA A 53 -19.47 -14.01 -49.31
CA ALA A 53 -19.20 -13.42 -50.62
C ALA A 53 -17.90 -12.61 -50.59
N VAL A 54 -17.01 -12.88 -51.56
CA VAL A 54 -15.68 -12.26 -51.66
C VAL A 54 -15.84 -10.75 -51.85
N GLY A 55 -15.29 -9.96 -50.95
CA GLY A 55 -15.43 -8.51 -50.98
C GLY A 55 -15.26 -7.84 -49.62
N ILE A 56 -15.48 -6.53 -49.58
CA ILE A 56 -15.32 -5.70 -48.38
C ILE A 56 -16.68 -5.17 -47.96
N TYR A 57 -16.96 -5.23 -46.66
CA TYR A 57 -18.13 -4.65 -46.03
C TYR A 57 -17.68 -3.46 -45.19
N LEU A 58 -18.19 -2.27 -45.51
CA LEU A 58 -18.00 -1.05 -44.73
C LEU A 58 -19.24 -0.78 -43.87
N VAL A 59 -19.04 -0.45 -42.59
CA VAL A 59 -20.14 -0.07 -41.70
C VAL A 59 -20.52 1.38 -41.95
N LEU A 60 -21.73 1.61 -42.46
CA LEU A 60 -22.28 2.96 -42.71
C LEU A 60 -23.07 3.50 -41.51
N ALA A 61 -23.74 2.62 -40.77
CA ALA A 61 -24.46 2.99 -39.55
C ALA A 61 -24.65 1.76 -38.66
N GLY A 62 -24.67 1.94 -37.34
CA GLY A 62 -24.82 0.84 -36.38
C GLY A 62 -23.49 0.19 -35.98
N LYS A 63 -23.54 -1.04 -35.46
CA LYS A 63 -22.35 -1.78 -35.00
C LYS A 63 -22.36 -3.23 -35.48
N VAL A 64 -21.19 -3.74 -35.87
CA VAL A 64 -20.98 -5.16 -36.21
C VAL A 64 -20.12 -5.80 -35.12
N ARG A 65 -20.50 -6.97 -34.65
CA ARG A 65 -19.69 -7.75 -33.72
C ARG A 65 -19.07 -8.92 -34.45
N LEU A 66 -17.74 -9.02 -34.42
CA LEU A 66 -17.00 -10.13 -35.01
C LEU A 66 -16.74 -11.20 -33.96
N PHE A 67 -16.96 -12.46 -34.33
CA PHE A 67 -16.81 -13.62 -33.46
C PHE A 67 -15.87 -14.64 -34.08
N ASP A 68 -15.07 -15.30 -33.25
CA ASP A 68 -14.25 -16.44 -33.68
C ASP A 68 -15.11 -17.72 -33.83
N LYS A 69 -14.55 -18.83 -34.35
CA LYS A 69 -15.19 -20.14 -34.47
C LYS A 69 -15.80 -20.66 -33.17
N ALA A 70 -15.28 -20.26 -32.01
CA ALA A 70 -15.82 -20.60 -30.70
C ALA A 70 -16.97 -19.67 -30.21
N ASP A 71 -17.49 -18.79 -31.07
CA ASP A 71 -18.51 -17.76 -30.77
C ASP A 71 -18.11 -16.75 -29.68
N ASN A 72 -16.81 -16.53 -29.51
CA ASN A 72 -16.26 -15.49 -28.64
C ASN A 72 -16.15 -14.16 -29.38
N LEU A 73 -16.55 -13.06 -28.74
CA LEU A 73 -16.47 -11.71 -29.32
C LEU A 73 -15.00 -11.29 -29.47
N ILE A 74 -14.54 -11.13 -30.71
CA ILE A 74 -13.20 -10.62 -31.04
C ILE A 74 -13.18 -9.09 -30.91
N VAL A 75 -14.07 -8.42 -31.64
CA VAL A 75 -14.11 -6.95 -31.72
C VAL A 75 -15.50 -6.46 -32.12
N THR A 76 -15.86 -5.25 -31.68
CA THR A 76 -17.06 -4.55 -32.14
C THR A 76 -16.65 -3.40 -33.07
N LEU A 77 -17.04 -3.50 -34.34
CA LEU A 77 -16.84 -2.49 -35.37
C LEU A 77 -17.98 -1.45 -35.35
N SER A 78 -17.59 -0.22 -35.64
CA SER A 78 -18.34 1.02 -35.60
C SER A 78 -18.43 1.62 -37.01
N GLU A 79 -19.24 2.68 -37.20
CA GLU A 79 -19.28 3.43 -38.46
C GLU A 79 -17.88 3.86 -38.94
N GLY A 80 -17.59 3.65 -40.22
CA GLY A 80 -16.29 3.91 -40.84
C GLY A 80 -15.28 2.76 -40.78
N GLU A 81 -15.55 1.69 -40.02
CA GLU A 81 -14.71 0.49 -39.97
C GLU A 81 -15.21 -0.58 -40.96
N SER A 82 -14.29 -1.39 -41.50
CA SER A 82 -14.61 -2.45 -42.47
C SER A 82 -14.32 -3.86 -41.96
N PHE A 83 -14.82 -4.86 -42.66
CA PHE A 83 -14.46 -6.28 -42.52
C PHE A 83 -14.62 -7.02 -43.86
N GLY A 84 -14.12 -8.25 -43.93
CA GLY A 84 -14.16 -9.08 -45.14
C GLY A 84 -12.90 -9.04 -46.02
N GLU A 85 -11.91 -8.20 -45.69
CA GLU A 85 -10.65 -8.06 -46.45
C GLU A 85 -9.88 -9.38 -46.57
N VAL A 86 -10.03 -10.26 -45.57
CA VAL A 86 -9.46 -11.62 -45.56
C VAL A 86 -9.91 -12.44 -46.78
N THR A 87 -11.13 -12.24 -47.26
CA THR A 87 -11.66 -12.97 -48.44
C THR A 87 -10.99 -12.58 -49.76
N LEU A 88 -10.30 -11.43 -49.81
CA LEU A 88 -9.61 -10.97 -51.01
C LEU A 88 -8.22 -11.61 -51.20
N PHE A 89 -7.68 -12.28 -50.18
CA PHE A 89 -6.31 -12.81 -50.16
C PHE A 89 -6.29 -14.32 -49.86
N SER A 90 -6.94 -15.11 -50.72
CA SER A 90 -7.05 -16.58 -50.58
C SER A 90 -5.71 -17.32 -50.56
N ASP A 91 -4.64 -16.72 -51.06
CA ASP A 91 -3.30 -17.33 -51.13
C ASP A 91 -2.58 -17.36 -49.76
N LYS A 92 -3.18 -16.80 -48.70
CA LYS A 92 -2.62 -16.75 -47.34
C LYS A 92 -3.59 -17.34 -46.32
N HIS A 93 -3.05 -18.14 -45.39
CA HIS A 93 -3.83 -18.77 -44.33
C HIS A 93 -4.14 -17.77 -43.21
N PHE A 94 -5.33 -17.16 -43.24
CA PHE A 94 -5.88 -16.33 -42.17
C PHE A 94 -6.92 -17.12 -41.36
N GLN A 95 -7.09 -16.78 -40.07
CA GLN A 95 -8.13 -17.36 -39.21
C GLN A 95 -9.53 -16.89 -39.65
N ALA A 96 -10.48 -17.81 -39.67
CA ALA A 96 -11.86 -17.52 -40.04
C ALA A 96 -12.63 -16.91 -38.87
N TYR A 97 -13.43 -15.87 -39.15
CA TYR A 97 -14.33 -15.24 -38.19
C TYR A 97 -15.72 -15.04 -38.79
N SER A 98 -16.71 -14.81 -37.93
CA SER A 98 -18.10 -14.53 -38.29
C SER A 98 -18.54 -13.14 -37.84
N ALA A 99 -19.58 -12.58 -38.46
CA ALA A 99 -20.13 -11.27 -38.14
C ALA A 99 -21.61 -11.36 -37.77
N LYS A 100 -21.98 -10.75 -36.63
CA LYS A 100 -23.37 -10.59 -36.17
C LYS A 100 -23.76 -9.12 -36.12
N ALA A 101 -25.00 -8.84 -36.54
CA ALA A 101 -25.53 -7.49 -36.61
C ALA A 101 -25.99 -6.97 -35.24
N SER A 102 -25.63 -5.74 -34.87
CA SER A 102 -26.26 -5.02 -33.75
C SER A 102 -27.47 -4.19 -34.25
N LEU A 103 -28.15 -3.49 -33.33
CA LEU A 103 -29.30 -2.63 -33.64
C LEU A 103 -28.98 -1.61 -34.75
N ASN A 104 -29.88 -1.50 -35.74
CA ASN A 104 -29.84 -0.55 -36.87
C ASN A 104 -28.56 -0.58 -37.72
N LEU A 105 -28.09 -1.79 -38.08
CA LEU A 105 -26.90 -1.95 -38.91
C LEU A 105 -27.19 -1.70 -40.40
N LYS A 106 -26.43 -0.78 -41.02
CA LYS A 106 -26.36 -0.58 -42.47
C LYS A 106 -24.94 -0.79 -42.96
N LEU A 107 -24.76 -1.62 -43.97
CA LEU A 107 -23.47 -1.94 -44.57
C LEU A 107 -23.43 -1.52 -46.03
N CYS A 108 -22.25 -1.07 -46.47
CA CYS A 108 -21.90 -0.92 -47.88
C CYS A 108 -21.03 -2.13 -48.27
N TYR A 109 -21.50 -2.93 -49.23
CA TYR A 109 -20.76 -4.07 -49.76
C TYR A 109 -20.12 -3.73 -51.11
N LEU A 110 -18.81 -3.94 -51.20
CA LEU A 110 -18.03 -3.87 -52.43
C LEU A 110 -17.61 -5.28 -52.85
N ASN A 111 -18.10 -5.69 -54.03
CA ASN A 111 -17.79 -6.99 -54.61
C ASN A 111 -16.30 -7.09 -54.97
N GLY A 112 -15.65 -8.18 -54.59
CA GLY A 112 -14.23 -8.45 -54.84
C GLY A 112 -13.84 -8.48 -56.32
N ASP A 113 -14.75 -8.88 -57.23
CA ASP A 113 -14.45 -8.86 -58.66
C ASP A 113 -14.31 -7.44 -59.23
N LEU A 114 -14.97 -6.46 -58.61
CA LEU A 114 -14.80 -5.03 -58.94
C LEU A 114 -13.51 -4.46 -58.34
N LEU A 115 -13.01 -5.03 -57.25
CA LEU A 115 -11.79 -4.60 -56.58
C LEU A 115 -10.53 -5.15 -57.27
N LYS A 116 -10.57 -6.34 -57.88
CA LYS A 116 -9.40 -6.98 -58.54
C LYS A 116 -8.67 -6.08 -59.56
N PRO A 117 -9.34 -5.35 -60.48
CA PRO A 117 -8.67 -4.43 -61.41
C PRO A 117 -8.02 -3.24 -60.69
N LEU A 118 -8.70 -2.68 -59.69
CA LEU A 118 -8.22 -1.55 -58.89
C LEU A 118 -6.99 -1.94 -58.07
N LEU A 119 -6.98 -3.14 -57.49
CA LEU A 119 -5.84 -3.69 -56.75
C LEU A 119 -4.62 -3.98 -57.65
N LYS A 120 -4.83 -4.24 -58.94
CA LYS A 120 -3.75 -4.37 -59.93
C LYS A 120 -3.17 -3.01 -60.33
N GLN A 121 -4.02 -1.98 -60.46
CA GLN A 121 -3.59 -0.63 -60.84
C GLN A 121 -2.96 0.15 -59.69
N HIS A 122 -3.36 -0.10 -58.44
CA HIS A 122 -2.90 0.62 -57.25
C HIS A 122 -2.33 -0.34 -56.19
N PRO A 123 -1.03 -0.67 -56.24
CA PRO A 123 -0.40 -1.60 -55.29
C PRO A 123 -0.43 -1.11 -53.83
N ASN A 124 -0.48 0.21 -53.60
CA ASN A 124 -0.59 0.79 -52.25
C ASN A 124 -1.90 0.39 -51.55
N VAL A 125 -3.02 0.36 -52.29
CA VAL A 125 -4.33 -0.05 -51.76
C VAL A 125 -4.32 -1.53 -51.39
N LYS A 126 -3.70 -2.37 -52.24
CA LYS A 126 -3.52 -3.80 -51.97
C LYS A 126 -2.71 -4.03 -50.69
N ASN A 127 -1.62 -3.30 -50.50
CA ASN A 127 -0.79 -3.40 -49.28
C ASN A 127 -1.55 -2.92 -48.04
N HIS A 128 -2.34 -1.85 -48.15
CA HIS A 128 -3.16 -1.34 -47.04
C HIS A 128 -4.21 -2.35 -46.58
N LEU A 129 -4.99 -2.91 -47.50
CA LEU A 129 -6.00 -3.93 -47.19
C LEU A 129 -5.39 -5.22 -46.64
N HIS A 130 -4.22 -5.59 -47.17
CA HIS A 130 -3.47 -6.73 -46.66
C HIS A 130 -2.96 -6.50 -45.23
N HIS A 131 -2.50 -5.29 -44.91
CA HIS A 131 -2.10 -4.93 -43.54
C HIS A 131 -3.30 -4.96 -42.58
N GLN A 132 -4.47 -4.47 -43.00
CA GLN A 132 -5.70 -4.57 -42.22
C GLN A 132 -6.12 -6.02 -41.97
N ALA A 133 -5.97 -6.91 -42.96
CA ALA A 133 -6.21 -8.34 -42.80
C ALA A 133 -5.27 -8.97 -41.76
N ILE A 134 -3.96 -8.66 -41.81
CA ILE A 134 -2.98 -9.12 -40.81
C ILE A 134 -3.31 -8.61 -39.41
N GLN A 135 -3.66 -7.33 -39.26
CA GLN A 135 -3.99 -6.78 -37.94
C GLN A 135 -5.19 -7.48 -37.31
N LYS A 136 -6.21 -7.83 -38.11
CA LYS A 136 -7.37 -8.58 -37.63
C LYS A 136 -7.01 -10.02 -37.26
N ASP A 137 -6.18 -10.67 -38.06
CA ASP A 137 -5.67 -12.01 -37.75
C ASP A 137 -4.85 -12.04 -36.45
N LEU A 138 -3.99 -11.05 -36.24
CA LEU A 138 -3.22 -10.88 -34.99
C LEU A 138 -4.12 -10.64 -33.78
N LEU A 139 -5.21 -9.87 -33.92
CA LEU A 139 -6.19 -9.68 -32.84
C LEU A 139 -6.88 -10.99 -32.46
N ILE A 140 -7.19 -11.84 -33.44
CA ILE A 140 -7.78 -13.16 -33.20
C ILE A 140 -6.77 -14.06 -32.47
N VAL A 141 -5.51 -14.09 -32.91
CA VAL A 141 -4.45 -14.89 -32.28
C VAL A 141 -4.13 -14.40 -30.85
N GLN A 142 -4.04 -13.09 -30.63
CA GLN A 142 -3.83 -12.52 -29.30
C GLN A 142 -4.99 -12.84 -28.37
N PHE A 143 -6.23 -12.79 -28.85
CA PHE A 143 -7.41 -13.16 -28.07
C PHE A 143 -7.36 -14.63 -27.63
N HIS A 144 -6.97 -15.55 -28.52
CA HIS A 144 -6.78 -16.96 -28.17
C HIS A 144 -5.69 -17.20 -27.13
N GLN A 145 -4.65 -16.36 -27.11
CA GLN A 145 -3.54 -16.49 -26.15
C GLN A 145 -3.82 -15.82 -24.80
N SER A 146 -4.63 -14.76 -24.76
CA SER A 146 -4.79 -13.91 -23.57
C SER A 146 -6.11 -14.10 -22.83
N GLY A 147 -7.14 -14.72 -23.43
CA GLY A 147 -8.42 -14.97 -22.75
C GLY A 147 -9.12 -13.72 -22.20
N ALA A 148 -8.68 -12.52 -22.60
CA ALA A 148 -9.11 -11.25 -22.05
C ALA A 148 -9.60 -10.31 -23.16
N VAL A 149 -10.74 -9.67 -22.91
CA VAL A 149 -11.39 -8.70 -23.81
C VAL A 149 -10.54 -7.42 -23.90
N PRO A 150 -10.17 -6.92 -25.09
CA PRO A 150 -9.44 -5.67 -25.21
C PRO A 150 -10.38 -4.46 -25.17
N THR A 151 -10.18 -3.58 -24.19
CA THR A 151 -10.77 -2.24 -24.11
C THR A 151 -10.05 -1.26 -25.03
N LYS A 152 -10.82 -0.51 -25.84
CA LYS A 152 -10.37 0.54 -26.78
C LYS A 152 -9.53 1.62 -26.09
N ASN A 153 -8.31 1.85 -26.58
CA ASN A 153 -7.76 3.15 -26.99
C ASN A 153 -6.23 3.10 -27.12
N LYS A 154 -5.71 3.12 -28.35
CA LYS A 154 -4.53 3.90 -28.76
C LYS A 154 -4.42 3.90 -30.28
N LYS A 155 -4.56 5.10 -30.86
CA LYS A 155 -4.35 5.41 -32.28
C LYS A 155 -2.89 5.83 -32.48
N THR A 156 -2.32 5.33 -33.59
CA THR A 156 -1.26 5.90 -34.44
C THR A 156 -0.01 6.51 -33.82
N GLU A 157 1.13 5.86 -34.03
CA GLU A 157 2.38 6.52 -34.47
C GLU A 157 3.19 5.54 -35.34
N GLU A 158 3.79 6.09 -36.40
CA GLU A 158 4.41 5.40 -37.54
C GLU A 158 5.87 4.96 -37.29
N PHE A 159 6.22 3.87 -37.97
CA PHE A 159 7.53 3.42 -38.46
C PHE A 159 8.84 4.04 -37.90
N SER A 160 9.68 3.17 -37.32
CA SER A 160 11.02 2.95 -37.89
C SER A 160 11.60 1.57 -37.58
N ASN A 161 12.08 0.93 -38.65
CA ASN A 161 12.93 -0.25 -38.82
C ASN A 161 13.67 -0.83 -37.59
N SER A 162 13.60 -2.16 -37.41
CA SER A 162 14.62 -3.08 -37.96
C SER A 162 14.46 -4.52 -37.45
N LYS A 163 14.56 -5.47 -38.40
CA LYS A 163 15.14 -6.81 -38.32
C LYS A 163 15.11 -7.54 -36.96
N SER A 164 14.28 -8.57 -36.87
CA SER A 164 14.71 -9.92 -36.44
C SER A 164 13.53 -10.88 -36.52
N GLU A 165 13.37 -11.51 -37.69
CA GLU A 165 12.82 -12.86 -37.74
C GLU A 165 13.84 -13.82 -37.11
N VAL A 166 13.30 -14.90 -36.53
CA VAL A 166 13.98 -16.14 -36.11
C VAL A 166 14.51 -16.18 -34.67
N ALA A 167 14.13 -17.28 -33.99
CA ALA A 167 14.38 -17.67 -32.60
C ALA A 167 13.42 -17.00 -31.61
N ILE A 168 12.53 -17.69 -30.90
CA ILE A 168 12.78 -18.86 -30.06
C ILE A 168 11.50 -19.73 -30.04
N ARG A 169 11.58 -20.94 -30.63
CA ARG A 169 10.71 -22.08 -30.28
C ARG A 169 11.51 -22.95 -29.31
N GLN A 170 11.36 -22.73 -28.01
CA GLN A 170 11.65 -23.73 -26.98
C GLN A 170 10.59 -23.55 -25.88
N SER A 171 9.56 -24.38 -25.96
CA SER A 171 8.46 -24.47 -25.00
C SER A 171 8.94 -25.21 -23.75
N VAL A 172 8.88 -24.51 -22.62
CA VAL A 172 8.85 -25.09 -21.27
C VAL A 172 7.46 -25.67 -21.04
N ASP A 173 7.40 -26.95 -20.70
CA ASP A 173 6.22 -27.63 -20.17
C ASP A 173 5.71 -26.92 -18.90
N VAL A 174 4.50 -26.37 -18.95
CA VAL A 174 3.70 -26.08 -17.77
C VAL A 174 2.29 -26.61 -18.00
N GLN A 175 2.00 -27.77 -17.43
CA GLN A 175 0.66 -28.27 -17.22
C GLN A 175 -0.16 -27.23 -16.43
N SER A 176 -1.11 -26.57 -17.09
CA SER A 176 -2.17 -25.83 -16.41
C SER A 176 -3.48 -26.60 -16.58
N LYS A 177 -4.09 -26.95 -15.44
CA LYS A 177 -5.39 -27.59 -15.33
C LYS A 177 -6.45 -26.71 -15.99
N ILE A 178 -7.14 -27.26 -16.99
CA ILE A 178 -8.35 -26.69 -17.60
C ILE A 178 -9.48 -26.68 -16.55
N PRO A 179 -10.10 -25.54 -16.21
CA PRO A 179 -11.38 -25.54 -15.50
C PRO A 179 -12.53 -25.76 -16.51
N ASN A 180 -13.45 -26.65 -16.17
CA ASN A 180 -14.67 -26.96 -16.93
C ASN A 180 -15.48 -25.71 -17.34
N PRO A 181 -15.95 -25.57 -18.59
CA PRO A 181 -16.81 -24.47 -19.01
C PRO A 181 -18.28 -24.86 -18.81
N LYS A 182 -18.79 -24.65 -17.60
CA LYS A 182 -20.25 -24.53 -17.37
C LYS A 182 -20.53 -23.42 -16.34
N SER A 183 -20.25 -22.17 -16.69
CA SER A 183 -20.86 -21.04 -15.99
C SER A 183 -22.21 -20.73 -16.64
N LYS A 184 -23.28 -21.06 -15.90
CA LYS A 184 -24.63 -20.58 -16.19
C LYS A 184 -24.60 -19.05 -16.24
N ILE A 185 -25.40 -18.46 -17.13
CA ILE A 185 -25.72 -17.03 -17.17
C ILE A 185 -26.06 -16.60 -15.73
N ASN A 186 -25.22 -15.75 -15.14
CA ASN A 186 -25.38 -15.30 -13.76
C ASN A 186 -26.70 -14.52 -13.64
N GLN A 187 -27.61 -15.05 -12.82
CA GLN A 187 -28.72 -14.29 -12.26
C GLN A 187 -28.18 -12.99 -11.64
N ALA A 188 -28.96 -11.90 -11.71
CA ALA A 188 -28.63 -10.63 -11.05
C ALA A 188 -28.20 -10.91 -9.59
N TYR A 189 -26.91 -10.73 -9.32
CA TYR A 189 -26.34 -10.97 -8.01
C TYR A 189 -26.75 -9.80 -7.11
N PHE A 190 -27.68 -10.06 -6.19
CA PHE A 190 -27.91 -9.17 -5.06
C PHE A 190 -27.01 -9.66 -3.92
N PRO A 191 -26.02 -8.87 -3.47
CA PRO A 191 -25.24 -9.25 -2.30
C PRO A 191 -26.19 -9.42 -1.11
N SER A 192 -26.20 -10.61 -0.53
CA SER A 192 -26.86 -10.86 0.76
C SER A 192 -25.83 -10.59 1.86
N PRO A 193 -26.20 -9.94 2.98
CA PRO A 193 -25.29 -9.77 4.10
C PRO A 193 -24.82 -11.16 4.58
N THR A 194 -23.51 -11.30 4.86
CA THR A 194 -22.93 -12.56 5.36
C THR A 194 -23.53 -12.97 6.72
N LEU A 195 -24.16 -12.04 7.43
CA LEU A 195 -24.90 -12.25 8.66
C LEU A 195 -26.41 -12.32 8.39
N GLN A 196 -26.93 -13.50 8.03
CA GLN A 196 -28.37 -13.77 8.11
C GLN A 196 -28.73 -14.24 9.52
N VAL A 197 -29.54 -13.43 10.22
CA VAL A 197 -30.03 -13.72 11.57
C VAL A 197 -31.07 -14.86 11.51
N SER A 198 -30.63 -16.11 11.50
CA SER A 198 -31.54 -17.27 11.54
C SER A 198 -31.27 -18.29 12.64
N HIS A 199 -30.10 -18.26 13.31
CA HIS A 199 -29.78 -19.22 14.37
C HIS A 199 -29.87 -18.66 15.80
N TRP A 200 -30.56 -19.41 16.67
CA TRP A 200 -30.68 -19.14 18.11
C TRP A 200 -29.32 -18.94 18.82
N TRP A 201 -28.28 -19.67 18.39
CA TRP A 201 -26.91 -19.52 18.92
C TRP A 201 -26.23 -18.20 18.52
N GLN A 202 -26.54 -17.63 17.35
CA GLN A 202 -26.03 -16.32 16.92
C GLN A 202 -26.79 -15.14 17.56
N LYS A 203 -28.02 -15.34 18.06
CA LYS A 203 -28.71 -14.33 18.90
C LYS A 203 -27.97 -14.06 20.22
N VAL A 204 -27.27 -15.06 20.77
CA VAL A 204 -26.48 -14.94 22.01
C VAL A 204 -25.09 -14.34 21.74
N ILE A 205 -24.55 -14.51 20.51
CA ILE A 205 -23.23 -14.04 20.09
C ILE A 205 -23.39 -13.03 18.93
N ARG A 206 -24.20 -11.97 19.12
CA ARG A 206 -24.26 -10.83 18.19
C ARG A 206 -22.87 -10.20 18.06
N ARG A 207 -22.09 -10.58 17.04
CA ARG A 207 -20.81 -9.94 16.72
C ARG A 207 -20.89 -9.38 15.31
N TYR A 208 -21.18 -8.09 15.24
CA TYR A 208 -20.99 -7.34 14.01
C TYR A 208 -19.49 -7.21 13.73
N PRO A 209 -19.07 -7.07 12.46
CA PRO A 209 -17.67 -6.88 12.15
C PRO A 209 -17.16 -5.57 12.79
N LEU A 210 -16.02 -5.68 13.46
CA LEU A 210 -15.32 -4.55 14.06
C LEU A 210 -13.93 -4.48 13.44
N PHE A 211 -13.58 -3.31 12.92
CA PHE A 211 -12.24 -2.97 12.50
C PHE A 211 -11.83 -1.70 13.25
N GLU A 212 -10.75 -1.79 14.00
CA GLU A 212 -10.27 -0.68 14.82
C GLU A 212 -9.42 0.26 13.98
N GLN A 213 -9.53 1.56 14.22
CA GLN A 213 -8.73 2.55 13.52
C GLN A 213 -7.25 2.38 13.86
N GLN A 214 -6.38 2.44 12.85
CA GLN A 214 -4.94 2.27 13.04
C GLN A 214 -4.22 3.60 13.33
N SER A 215 -4.78 4.72 12.87
CA SER A 215 -4.39 6.10 13.21
C SER A 215 -5.64 6.92 13.54
N ALA A 216 -5.48 8.05 14.23
CA ALA A 216 -6.60 8.91 14.61
C ALA A 216 -7.39 9.45 13.41
N ALA A 217 -6.74 9.61 12.26
CA ALA A 217 -7.37 10.08 11.02
C ALA A 217 -8.21 8.99 10.30
N ASP A 218 -8.12 7.73 10.72
CA ASP A 218 -8.64 6.57 9.96
C ASP A 218 -10.09 6.18 10.26
N CYS A 219 -10.78 6.91 11.13
CA CYS A 219 -12.12 6.53 11.59
C CYS A 219 -13.10 6.25 10.42
N GLY A 220 -13.10 7.08 9.38
CA GLY A 220 -13.95 6.87 8.20
C GLY A 220 -13.56 5.66 7.35
N ALA A 221 -12.26 5.45 7.08
CA ALA A 221 -11.82 4.25 6.36
C ALA A 221 -12.16 2.98 7.14
N ALA A 222 -11.93 2.98 8.45
CA ALA A 222 -12.27 1.86 9.32
C ALA A 222 -13.79 1.56 9.28
N CYS A 223 -14.65 2.59 9.22
CA CYS A 223 -16.08 2.41 9.00
C CYS A 223 -16.40 1.72 7.67
N LEU A 224 -15.71 2.08 6.58
CA LEU A 224 -15.89 1.41 5.28
C LEU A 224 -15.38 -0.03 5.29
N VAL A 225 -14.26 -0.33 5.96
CA VAL A 225 -13.79 -1.72 6.16
C VAL A 225 -14.83 -2.54 6.92
N MET A 226 -15.40 -1.98 7.99
CA MET A 226 -16.45 -2.65 8.77
C MET A 226 -17.70 -2.96 7.94
N ILE A 227 -18.15 -2.00 7.14
CA ILE A 227 -19.31 -2.18 6.25
C ILE A 227 -18.98 -3.15 5.12
N GLY A 228 -17.77 -3.10 4.55
CA GLY A 228 -17.25 -4.11 3.62
C GLY A 228 -17.38 -5.51 4.21
N ARG A 229 -16.82 -5.72 5.41
CA ARG A 229 -16.87 -7.00 6.13
C ARG A 229 -18.29 -7.49 6.36
N TYR A 230 -19.22 -6.58 6.64
CA TYR A 230 -20.65 -6.90 6.80
C TYR A 230 -21.27 -7.44 5.50
N TRP A 231 -20.83 -6.95 4.35
CA TRP A 231 -21.23 -7.42 3.02
C TRP A 231 -20.32 -8.53 2.46
N GLY A 232 -19.36 -9.04 3.25
CA GLY A 232 -18.47 -10.14 2.88
C GLY A 232 -17.24 -9.74 2.07
N LYS A 233 -16.83 -8.46 2.11
CA LYS A 233 -15.62 -7.96 1.43
C LYS A 233 -14.63 -7.35 2.42
N ASP A 234 -13.38 -7.78 2.34
CA ASP A 234 -12.29 -7.19 3.11
C ASP A 234 -11.48 -6.21 2.25
N PHE A 235 -11.54 -4.93 2.61
CA PHE A 235 -10.75 -3.88 1.98
C PHE A 235 -9.47 -3.62 2.78
N SER A 236 -8.35 -3.43 2.08
CA SER A 236 -7.17 -2.91 2.77
C SER A 236 -7.40 -1.44 3.11
N ILE A 237 -7.08 -1.06 4.36
CA ILE A 237 -7.24 0.33 4.81
C ILE A 237 -6.43 1.28 3.94
N ASN A 238 -5.31 0.82 3.40
CA ASN A 238 -4.49 1.60 2.51
C ASN A 238 -5.03 1.80 1.13
N HIS A 239 -5.71 0.80 0.59
CA HIS A 239 -6.45 1.02 -0.63
C HIS A 239 -7.50 2.11 -0.40
N LEU A 240 -8.26 2.02 0.70
CA LEU A 240 -9.21 3.05 1.09
C LEU A 240 -8.55 4.41 1.35
N ARG A 241 -7.34 4.48 1.93
CA ARG A 241 -6.60 5.74 2.12
C ARG A 241 -5.97 6.31 0.85
N SER A 242 -5.67 5.46 -0.12
CA SER A 242 -5.16 5.90 -1.42
C SER A 242 -6.26 6.43 -2.33
N ILE A 243 -7.49 5.95 -2.14
CA ILE A 243 -8.68 6.41 -2.85
C ILE A 243 -9.28 7.62 -2.13
N ALA A 244 -9.51 7.48 -0.83
CA ALA A 244 -9.94 8.55 0.04
C ALA A 244 -8.68 9.29 0.47
N GLU A 245 -8.33 10.38 -0.19
CA GLU A 245 -7.12 11.14 0.14
C GLU A 245 -7.28 11.81 1.53
N PHE A 246 -6.99 11.05 2.60
CA PHE A 246 -7.08 11.48 4.00
C PHE A 246 -6.05 12.57 4.28
N ASP A 247 -6.50 13.64 4.94
CA ASP A 247 -5.60 14.62 5.54
C ASP A 247 -5.32 14.23 7.01
N ARG A 248 -4.32 14.84 7.64
CA ARG A 248 -4.03 14.69 9.07
C ARG A 248 -5.25 15.04 9.94
N ASN A 249 -6.16 15.86 9.42
CA ASN A 249 -7.39 16.30 10.06
C ASN A 249 -8.56 15.31 9.93
N GLY A 250 -8.37 14.18 9.23
CA GLY A 250 -9.41 13.17 8.99
C GLY A 250 -10.02 13.26 7.59
N ILE A 251 -11.25 12.74 7.45
CA ILE A 251 -11.96 12.64 6.16
C ILE A 251 -13.29 13.39 6.17
N SER A 252 -13.58 14.09 5.08
CA SER A 252 -14.88 14.73 4.88
C SER A 252 -15.95 13.69 4.51
N LEU A 253 -17.22 13.95 4.83
CA LEU A 253 -18.34 13.06 4.47
C LEU A 253 -18.43 12.85 2.94
N ARG A 254 -18.05 13.86 2.16
CA ARG A 254 -18.02 13.81 0.70
C ARG A 254 -16.94 12.86 0.19
N ASN A 255 -15.72 12.96 0.72
CA ASN A 255 -14.62 12.07 0.33
C ASN A 255 -14.90 10.64 0.78
N LEU A 256 -15.53 10.46 1.95
CA LEU A 256 -15.96 9.16 2.43
C LEU A 256 -17.01 8.53 1.49
N ALA A 257 -17.94 9.34 0.99
CA ALA A 257 -18.94 8.93 0.01
C ALA A 257 -18.29 8.48 -1.31
N PHE A 258 -17.42 9.32 -1.88
CA PHE A 258 -16.67 9.00 -3.10
C PHE A 258 -15.86 7.71 -2.95
N SER A 259 -15.24 7.52 -1.80
CA SER A 259 -14.42 6.35 -1.53
C SER A 259 -15.25 5.08 -1.47
N ALA A 260 -16.43 5.14 -0.86
CA ALA A 260 -17.33 4.01 -0.89
C ALA A 260 -17.85 3.72 -2.30
N GLU A 261 -18.10 4.75 -3.12
CA GLU A 261 -18.50 4.62 -4.53
C GLU A 261 -17.44 3.93 -5.38
N SER A 262 -16.17 4.32 -5.21
CA SER A 262 -15.05 3.70 -5.92
C SER A 262 -14.87 2.20 -5.61
N VAL A 263 -15.31 1.79 -4.41
CA VAL A 263 -15.26 0.40 -3.93
C VAL A 263 -16.57 -0.35 -4.22
N GLY A 264 -17.53 0.30 -4.88
CA GLY A 264 -18.76 -0.33 -5.37
C GLY A 264 -19.97 -0.19 -4.44
N PHE A 265 -20.02 0.80 -3.55
CA PHE A 265 -21.23 1.17 -2.82
C PHE A 265 -21.91 2.38 -3.46
N ALA A 266 -23.22 2.33 -3.68
CA ALA A 266 -23.98 3.53 -3.95
C ALA A 266 -24.22 4.27 -2.63
N THR A 267 -23.84 5.55 -2.58
CA THR A 267 -23.93 6.35 -1.36
C THR A 267 -25.03 7.39 -1.41
N ARG A 268 -25.61 7.68 -0.25
CA ARG A 268 -26.53 8.80 -0.10
C ARG A 268 -26.27 9.52 1.22
N PRO A 269 -25.60 10.68 1.20
CA PRO A 269 -25.46 11.51 2.41
C PRO A 269 -26.83 12.10 2.74
N VAL A 270 -27.26 11.93 3.99
CA VAL A 270 -28.56 12.40 4.48
C VAL A 270 -28.39 13.12 5.81
N LYS A 271 -29.22 14.15 6.00
CA LYS A 271 -29.51 14.71 7.32
C LYS A 271 -30.81 14.08 7.81
N ALA A 272 -30.75 13.24 8.84
CA ALA A 272 -31.87 12.42 9.28
C ALA A 272 -32.16 12.60 10.77
N SER A 273 -33.40 12.30 11.18
CA SER A 273 -33.75 12.05 12.58
C SER A 273 -33.58 10.55 12.91
N LEU A 274 -33.48 10.21 14.19
CA LEU A 274 -33.24 8.83 14.64
C LEU A 274 -34.30 7.85 14.11
N ASP A 275 -35.57 8.26 14.15
CA ASP A 275 -36.69 7.46 13.62
C ASP A 275 -36.56 7.19 12.12
N LYS A 276 -36.14 8.20 11.34
CA LYS A 276 -35.94 8.04 9.89
C LYS A 276 -34.72 7.17 9.58
N LEU A 277 -33.66 7.26 10.37
CA LEU A 277 -32.47 6.43 10.20
C LEU A 277 -32.79 4.94 10.36
N GLY A 278 -33.63 4.59 11.34
CA GLY A 278 -34.08 3.20 11.56
C GLY A 278 -34.98 2.62 10.46
N THR A 279 -35.58 3.46 9.61
CA THR A 279 -36.40 2.99 8.47
C THR A 279 -35.60 2.67 7.20
N HIS A 280 -34.30 3.02 7.18
CA HIS A 280 -33.42 2.78 6.03
C HIS A 280 -32.64 1.47 6.18
N ASN A 281 -32.08 0.98 5.06
CA ASN A 281 -31.21 -0.19 5.07
C ASN A 281 -29.91 0.14 5.82
N LEU A 282 -29.67 -0.56 6.92
CA LEU A 282 -28.44 -0.53 7.71
C LEU A 282 -27.50 -1.65 7.23
N PRO A 283 -26.16 -1.53 7.39
CA PRO A 283 -25.44 -0.53 8.17
C PRO A 283 -25.23 0.84 7.49
N ALA A 284 -25.17 1.90 8.28
CA ALA A 284 -24.90 3.28 7.84
C ALA A 284 -23.74 3.89 8.63
N ILE A 285 -23.04 4.88 8.05
CA ILE A 285 -21.99 5.63 8.77
C ILE A 285 -22.60 6.90 9.34
N ALA A 286 -22.50 7.12 10.64
CA ALA A 286 -22.97 8.33 11.31
C ALA A 286 -21.80 9.24 11.69
N HIS A 287 -21.97 10.55 11.50
CA HIS A 287 -20.99 11.55 11.92
C HIS A 287 -21.19 11.90 13.40
N TRP A 288 -20.17 11.64 14.20
CA TRP A 288 -20.20 11.59 15.65
C TRP A 288 -19.35 12.72 16.25
N GLU A 289 -19.92 13.45 17.23
CA GLU A 289 -19.27 14.51 18.02
C GLU A 289 -18.55 15.60 17.21
N GLY A 290 -18.90 15.77 15.93
CA GLY A 290 -18.32 16.80 15.06
C GLY A 290 -16.92 16.48 14.50
N LYS A 291 -16.31 15.37 14.89
CA LYS A 291 -14.90 15.03 14.57
C LYS A 291 -14.62 13.56 14.30
N HIS A 292 -15.63 12.70 14.39
CA HIS A 292 -15.46 11.24 14.34
C HIS A 292 -16.55 10.58 13.49
N TYR A 293 -16.32 9.35 13.05
CA TYR A 293 -17.31 8.54 12.33
C TYR A 293 -17.51 7.19 13.01
N ILE A 294 -18.76 6.75 13.09
CA ILE A 294 -19.14 5.45 13.67
C ILE A 294 -20.06 4.69 12.71
N VAL A 295 -20.08 3.36 12.81
CA VAL A 295 -21.03 2.52 12.06
C VAL A 295 -22.24 2.22 12.92
N VAL A 296 -23.43 2.46 12.36
CA VAL A 296 -24.72 2.09 12.95
C VAL A 296 -25.19 0.80 12.29
N TYR A 297 -25.29 -0.28 13.07
CA TYR A 297 -25.72 -1.59 12.58
C TYR A 297 -27.21 -1.85 12.75
N GLU A 298 -27.79 -1.41 13.86
CA GLU A 298 -29.18 -1.68 14.22
C GLU A 298 -29.74 -0.50 15.03
N VAL A 299 -30.94 -0.05 14.67
CA VAL A 299 -31.70 0.96 15.44
C VAL A 299 -32.98 0.29 15.92
N ALA A 300 -33.09 0.06 17.23
CA ALA A 300 -34.26 -0.50 17.88
C ALA A 300 -35.02 0.60 18.66
N PRO A 301 -36.29 0.37 19.07
CA PRO A 301 -37.10 1.39 19.74
C PRO A 301 -36.50 1.93 21.05
N LYS A 302 -35.62 1.16 21.71
CA LYS A 302 -35.01 1.51 23.02
C LYS A 302 -33.48 1.62 22.99
N TYR A 303 -32.82 1.17 21.93
CA TYR A 303 -31.37 1.12 21.87
C TYR A 303 -30.85 1.17 20.43
N VAL A 304 -29.61 1.60 20.27
CA VAL A 304 -28.88 1.61 19.00
C VAL A 304 -27.60 0.80 19.15
N VAL A 305 -27.37 -0.14 18.23
CA VAL A 305 -26.11 -0.89 18.17
C VAL A 305 -25.16 -0.17 17.23
N ILE A 306 -24.06 0.31 17.80
CA ILE A 306 -23.01 1.00 17.07
C ILE A 306 -21.69 0.23 17.15
N ALA A 307 -20.84 0.42 16.16
CA ALA A 307 -19.44 0.10 16.24
C ALA A 307 -18.63 1.38 16.04
N ASP A 308 -17.90 1.74 17.10
CA ASP A 308 -16.96 2.84 17.11
C ASP A 308 -15.58 2.28 16.71
N PRO A 309 -14.93 2.78 15.63
CA PRO A 309 -13.59 2.38 15.27
C PRO A 309 -12.53 2.57 16.37
N ALA A 310 -12.72 3.52 17.29
CA ALA A 310 -11.77 3.85 18.34
C ALA A 310 -11.99 3.03 19.62
N ILE A 311 -13.25 2.68 19.92
CA ILE A 311 -13.62 2.11 21.22
C ILE A 311 -14.20 0.70 21.12
N GLY A 312 -14.69 0.32 19.95
CA GLY A 312 -15.31 -0.97 19.69
C GLY A 312 -16.84 -0.93 19.63
N GLN A 313 -17.45 -2.10 19.70
CA GLN A 313 -18.91 -2.24 19.62
C GLN A 313 -19.59 -1.79 20.93
N ARG A 314 -20.61 -0.94 20.83
CA ARG A 314 -21.41 -0.44 21.96
C ARG A 314 -22.90 -0.54 21.67
N VAL A 315 -23.67 -0.66 22.73
CA VAL A 315 -25.13 -0.53 22.70
C VAL A 315 -25.47 0.72 23.49
N LEU A 316 -25.97 1.74 22.80
CA LEU A 316 -26.33 3.02 23.41
C LEU A 316 -27.85 3.12 23.53
N THR A 317 -28.30 3.88 24.52
CA THR A 317 -29.69 4.35 24.56
C THR A 317 -29.94 5.40 23.47
N ASN A 318 -31.20 5.62 23.10
CA ASN A 318 -31.53 6.60 22.06
C ASN A 318 -31.13 8.03 22.45
N GLU A 319 -31.20 8.37 23.74
CA GLU A 319 -30.79 9.69 24.26
C GLU A 319 -29.27 9.88 24.17
N GLU A 320 -28.49 8.88 24.59
CA GLU A 320 -27.03 8.90 24.47
C GLU A 320 -26.58 8.98 23.01
N PHE A 321 -27.27 8.27 22.10
CA PHE A 321 -26.97 8.34 20.68
C PHE A 321 -27.27 9.72 20.10
N GLN A 322 -28.42 10.32 20.43
CA GLN A 322 -28.78 11.66 19.94
C GLN A 322 -27.87 12.76 20.50
N ALA A 323 -27.36 12.60 21.73
CA ALA A 323 -26.42 13.54 22.32
C ALA A 323 -25.07 13.59 21.56
N GLY A 324 -24.59 12.44 21.08
CA GLY A 324 -23.33 12.36 20.32
C GLY A 324 -23.49 12.54 18.81
N TRP A 325 -24.66 12.27 18.25
CA TRP A 325 -24.89 12.31 16.80
C TRP A 325 -25.17 13.72 16.28
N THR A 326 -24.41 14.14 15.26
CA THR A 326 -24.58 15.46 14.62
C THR A 326 -25.79 15.58 13.68
N GLY A 327 -26.53 14.47 13.46
CA GLY A 327 -27.67 14.40 12.56
C GLY A 327 -27.32 14.08 11.10
N TYR A 328 -26.04 13.99 10.75
CA TYR A 328 -25.57 13.57 9.43
C TYR A 328 -25.22 12.08 9.40
N ALA A 329 -25.68 11.38 8.36
CA ALA A 329 -25.35 9.98 8.12
C ALA A 329 -25.12 9.72 6.63
N LEU A 330 -24.27 8.75 6.32
CA LEU A 330 -24.02 8.23 4.99
C LEU A 330 -24.67 6.85 4.88
N LEU A 331 -25.71 6.76 4.05
CA LEU A 331 -26.35 5.48 3.74
C LEU A 331 -25.55 4.81 2.62
N LEU A 332 -25.25 3.52 2.80
CA LEU A 332 -24.47 2.74 1.83
C LEU A 332 -25.30 1.55 1.35
N THR A 333 -25.43 1.43 0.04
CA THR A 333 -26.09 0.30 -0.60
C THR A 333 -25.11 -0.40 -1.53
N PRO A 334 -24.87 -1.70 -1.36
CA PRO A 334 -23.90 -2.41 -2.19
C PRO A 334 -24.39 -2.50 -3.64
N THR A 335 -23.49 -2.29 -4.61
CA THR A 335 -23.78 -2.42 -6.05
C THR A 335 -23.14 -3.70 -6.62
N VAL A 336 -23.40 -3.99 -7.90
CA VAL A 336 -22.81 -5.14 -8.59
C VAL A 336 -21.29 -5.06 -8.65
N VAL A 337 -20.73 -3.84 -8.70
CA VAL A 337 -19.27 -3.57 -8.76
C VAL A 337 -18.55 -4.08 -7.52
N LEU A 338 -19.23 -4.11 -6.37
CA LEU A 338 -18.66 -4.58 -5.10
C LEU A 338 -18.11 -6.02 -5.19
N LYS A 339 -18.70 -6.87 -6.04
CA LYS A 339 -18.29 -8.27 -6.20
C LYS A 339 -16.91 -8.40 -6.86
N ASP A 340 -16.64 -7.54 -7.82
CA ASP A 340 -15.45 -7.59 -8.68
C ASP A 340 -14.24 -6.90 -8.06
N VAL A 341 -14.40 -6.25 -6.90
CA VAL A 341 -13.28 -5.71 -6.12
C VAL A 341 -12.48 -6.85 -5.49
N ASP A 342 -11.19 -6.91 -5.81
CA ASP A 342 -10.23 -7.87 -5.28
C ASP A 342 -10.13 -7.77 -3.75
N GLU A 343 -10.33 -8.90 -3.07
CA GLU A 343 -10.09 -9.03 -1.64
C GLU A 343 -8.58 -9.13 -1.40
N LYS A 344 -7.98 -8.06 -0.87
CA LYS A 344 -6.57 -8.01 -0.51
C LYS A 344 -6.38 -8.31 0.97
N ASN A 345 -6.70 -9.53 1.37
CA ASN A 345 -6.20 -10.08 2.62
C ASN A 345 -4.93 -10.88 2.31
N GLN A 346 -3.76 -10.34 2.62
CA GLN A 346 -2.54 -11.14 2.56
C GLN A 346 -2.54 -12.13 3.74
N PRO A 347 -2.56 -13.45 3.50
CA PRO A 347 -2.55 -14.42 4.57
C PRO A 347 -1.22 -14.37 5.33
N LEU A 348 -1.23 -14.72 6.62
CA LEU A 348 -0.03 -14.88 7.48
C LEU A 348 1.10 -15.70 6.81
N TRP A 349 0.74 -16.56 5.86
CA TRP A 349 1.66 -17.35 5.03
C TRP A 349 2.59 -16.56 4.12
N VAL A 350 2.33 -15.28 3.83
CA VAL A 350 3.28 -14.43 3.10
C VAL A 350 4.55 -14.22 3.93
N PHE A 351 4.43 -14.06 5.25
CA PHE A 351 5.58 -13.94 6.16
C PHE A 351 6.36 -15.26 6.32
N LEU A 352 5.69 -16.42 6.20
CA LEU A 352 6.36 -17.72 6.11
C LEU A 352 7.26 -17.85 4.87
N LYS A 353 7.02 -17.07 3.80
CA LYS A 353 7.94 -17.03 2.65
C LYS A 353 9.27 -16.36 3.00
N LEU A 354 9.29 -15.42 3.95
CA LEU A 354 10.51 -14.76 4.42
C LEU A 354 11.41 -15.68 5.26
N LEU A 355 10.86 -16.79 5.80
CA LEU A 355 11.64 -17.84 6.47
C LEU A 355 12.28 -18.85 5.49
N ARG A 356 11.89 -18.85 4.20
CA ARG A 356 12.44 -19.77 3.19
C ARG A 356 13.96 -19.69 2.99
N PRO A 357 14.63 -18.52 3.04
CA PRO A 357 16.08 -18.44 2.92
C PRO A 357 16.83 -19.17 4.04
N HIS A 358 16.21 -19.32 5.23
CA HIS A 358 16.82 -19.90 6.42
C HIS A 358 16.40 -21.35 6.69
N LYS A 359 15.91 -22.07 5.67
CA LYS A 359 15.45 -23.47 5.79
C LYS A 359 16.46 -24.43 6.42
N ILE A 360 17.76 -24.23 6.16
CA ILE A 360 18.82 -25.10 6.69
C ILE A 360 18.86 -25.01 8.21
N VAL A 361 18.86 -23.79 8.77
CA VAL A 361 18.89 -23.60 10.23
C VAL A 361 17.59 -24.08 10.88
N LEU A 362 16.45 -23.92 10.20
CA LEU A 362 15.18 -24.49 10.67
C LEU A 362 15.23 -26.03 10.75
N ILE A 363 15.92 -26.69 9.82
CA ILE A 363 16.13 -28.14 9.84
C ILE A 363 17.10 -28.53 10.97
N GLU A 364 18.16 -27.75 11.21
CA GLU A 364 19.09 -27.97 12.34
C GLU A 364 18.38 -27.83 13.69
N VAL A 365 17.54 -26.80 13.85
CA VAL A 365 16.70 -26.59 15.04
C VAL A 365 15.69 -27.72 15.21
N LEU A 366 15.03 -28.17 14.13
CA LEU A 366 14.14 -29.33 14.15
C LEU A 366 14.90 -30.58 14.63
N PHE A 367 16.08 -30.83 14.09
CA PHE A 367 16.90 -31.98 14.46
C PHE A 367 17.36 -31.91 15.92
N ALA A 368 17.88 -30.77 16.37
CA ALA A 368 18.27 -30.53 17.76
C ALA A 368 17.08 -30.68 18.72
N SER A 369 15.89 -30.23 18.32
CA SER A 369 14.67 -30.42 19.08
C SER A 369 14.34 -31.90 19.23
N VAL A 370 14.24 -32.65 18.12
CA VAL A 370 13.94 -34.09 18.15
C VAL A 370 14.96 -34.83 19.04
N LEU A 371 16.24 -34.51 18.92
CA LEU A 371 17.30 -35.07 19.75
C LEU A 371 17.10 -34.76 21.24
N LEU A 372 16.76 -33.51 21.58
CA LEU A 372 16.41 -33.10 22.94
C LEU A 372 15.24 -33.90 23.51
N GLN A 373 14.22 -34.16 22.70
CA GLN A 373 13.04 -34.90 23.15
C GLN A 373 13.32 -36.39 23.33
N ILE A 374 14.17 -36.98 22.48
CA ILE A 374 14.67 -38.34 22.68
C ILE A 374 15.44 -38.44 24.00
N PHE A 375 16.34 -37.49 24.29
CA PHE A 375 17.05 -37.48 25.57
C PHE A 375 16.14 -37.14 26.75
N GLY A 376 15.09 -36.35 26.54
CA GLY A 376 14.06 -36.09 27.55
C GLY A 376 13.31 -37.35 28.01
N LEU A 377 13.26 -38.41 27.19
CA LEU A 377 12.70 -39.71 27.56
C LEU A 377 13.62 -40.53 28.47
N VAL A 378 14.92 -40.22 28.49
CA VAL A 378 15.90 -40.97 29.28
C VAL A 378 15.61 -40.82 30.77
N THR A 379 15.26 -39.61 31.23
CA THR A 379 15.01 -39.36 32.65
C THR A 379 13.86 -40.20 33.21
N PRO A 380 12.63 -40.20 32.63
CA PRO A 380 11.56 -41.09 33.09
C PRO A 380 11.93 -42.57 33.07
N LEU A 381 12.61 -43.04 32.01
CA LEU A 381 13.00 -44.45 31.87
C LEU A 381 14.05 -44.88 32.90
N PHE A 382 15.03 -44.03 33.18
CA PHE A 382 16.09 -44.33 34.14
C PHE A 382 15.54 -44.26 35.56
N THR A 383 14.65 -43.31 35.87
CA THR A 383 13.93 -43.26 37.16
C THR A 383 13.07 -44.51 37.38
N GLN A 384 12.37 -44.99 36.35
CA GLN A 384 11.65 -46.26 36.42
C GLN A 384 12.60 -47.43 36.73
N LEU A 385 13.73 -47.52 36.02
CA LEU A 385 14.67 -48.62 36.19
C LEU A 385 15.33 -48.62 37.58
N ILE A 386 15.58 -47.43 38.13
CA ILE A 386 16.02 -47.28 39.52
C ILE A 386 14.99 -47.87 40.48
N LEU A 387 13.72 -47.47 40.37
CA LEU A 387 12.66 -47.88 41.29
C LEU A 387 12.31 -49.36 41.17
N ASP A 388 12.22 -49.89 39.94
CA ASP A 388 11.73 -51.25 39.69
C ASP A 388 12.80 -52.33 39.84
N ARG A 389 14.07 -52.01 39.53
CA ARG A 389 15.17 -53.00 39.56
C ARG A 389 16.22 -52.69 40.61
N VAL A 390 16.77 -51.48 40.61
CA VAL A 390 17.96 -51.16 41.42
C VAL A 390 17.64 -51.13 42.91
N VAL A 391 16.53 -50.47 43.28
CA VAL A 391 16.08 -50.38 44.68
C VAL A 391 15.66 -51.75 45.20
N VAL A 392 15.02 -52.56 44.37
CA VAL A 392 14.58 -53.92 44.72
C VAL A 392 15.78 -54.88 44.89
N GLN A 393 16.77 -54.81 43.99
CA GLN A 393 17.97 -55.66 44.01
C GLN A 393 19.07 -55.16 44.95
N ARG A 394 18.93 -53.95 45.52
CA ARG A 394 19.91 -53.29 46.41
C ARG A 394 21.35 -53.26 45.85
N SER A 395 21.48 -53.08 44.54
CA SER A 395 22.78 -53.05 43.86
C SER A 395 23.34 -51.63 43.79
N GLU A 396 24.32 -51.31 44.64
CA GLU A 396 24.97 -49.99 44.68
C GLU A 396 25.72 -49.65 43.38
N LEU A 397 26.29 -50.66 42.71
CA LEU A 397 27.03 -50.47 41.46
C LEU A 397 26.11 -50.08 40.29
N THR A 398 24.94 -50.71 40.17
CA THR A 398 23.97 -50.33 39.13
C THR A 398 23.35 -48.96 39.43
N LEU A 399 23.10 -48.64 40.71
CA LEU A 399 22.63 -47.32 41.13
C LEU A 399 23.59 -46.20 40.73
N THR A 400 24.88 -46.37 41.03
CA THR A 400 25.92 -45.40 40.68
C THR A 400 26.10 -45.27 39.17
N ALA A 401 26.06 -46.38 38.43
CA ALA A 401 26.14 -46.36 36.97
C ALA A 401 24.96 -45.60 36.32
N ILE A 402 23.73 -45.86 36.76
CA ILE A 402 22.53 -45.17 36.24
C ILE A 402 22.49 -43.71 36.70
N GLY A 403 22.92 -43.42 37.93
CA GLY A 403 23.06 -42.06 38.45
C GLY A 403 24.06 -41.22 37.65
N LEU A 404 25.23 -41.78 37.33
CA LEU A 404 26.20 -41.16 36.41
C LEU A 404 25.61 -40.99 35.00
N GLY A 405 24.87 -41.99 34.51
CA GLY A 405 24.14 -41.88 33.24
C GLY A 405 23.15 -40.70 33.23
N LEU A 406 22.30 -40.57 34.25
CA LEU A 406 21.37 -39.45 34.42
C LEU A 406 22.10 -38.11 34.45
N LEU A 407 23.25 -38.02 35.12
CA LEU A 407 24.06 -36.80 35.15
C LEU A 407 24.59 -36.47 33.76
N ILE A 408 25.16 -37.44 33.03
CA ILE A 408 25.70 -37.25 31.67
C ILE A 408 24.58 -36.81 30.71
N PHE A 409 23.45 -37.52 30.70
CA PHE A 409 22.31 -37.17 29.84
C PHE A 409 21.69 -35.83 30.22
N GLY A 410 21.63 -35.50 31.52
CA GLY A 410 21.16 -34.20 32.00
C GLY A 410 22.05 -33.05 31.53
N VAL A 411 23.38 -33.18 31.65
CA VAL A 411 24.33 -32.18 31.13
C VAL A 411 24.21 -32.05 29.61
N MET A 412 24.08 -33.16 28.88
CA MET A 412 23.89 -33.12 27.43
C MET A 412 22.55 -32.48 27.03
N GLN A 413 21.47 -32.74 27.78
CA GLN A 413 20.18 -32.11 27.56
C GLN A 413 20.25 -30.60 27.78
N ILE A 414 20.94 -30.13 28.84
CA ILE A 414 21.18 -28.71 29.08
C ILE A 414 21.98 -28.10 27.93
N ALA A 415 23.07 -28.75 27.50
CA ALA A 415 23.92 -28.27 26.41
C ALA A 415 23.17 -28.18 25.08
N LEU A 416 22.34 -29.19 24.75
CA LEU A 416 21.52 -29.18 23.55
C LEU A 416 20.40 -28.14 23.62
N THR A 417 19.85 -27.87 24.82
CA THR A 417 18.82 -26.84 25.00
C THR A 417 19.43 -25.46 24.75
N ALA A 418 20.60 -25.21 25.32
CA ALA A 418 21.37 -23.98 25.07
C ALA A 418 21.77 -23.84 23.59
N LEU A 419 22.18 -24.93 22.93
CA LEU A 419 22.49 -24.91 21.49
C LEU A 419 21.25 -24.60 20.66
N ARG A 420 20.10 -25.22 20.96
CA ARG A 420 18.83 -24.96 20.27
C ARG A 420 18.41 -23.51 20.43
N GLU A 421 18.45 -22.98 21.65
CA GLU A 421 18.12 -21.58 21.93
C GLU A 421 19.07 -20.63 21.20
N TYR A 422 20.37 -20.90 21.20
CA TYR A 422 21.34 -20.12 20.43
C TYR A 422 21.05 -20.13 18.92
N LEU A 423 20.74 -21.29 18.33
CA LEU A 423 20.42 -21.41 16.90
C LEU A 423 19.11 -20.66 16.55
N LEU A 424 18.12 -20.73 17.44
CA LEU A 424 16.87 -19.99 17.31
C LEU A 424 17.12 -18.48 17.35
N ASP A 425 17.79 -17.99 18.39
CA ASP A 425 18.10 -16.57 18.57
C ASP A 425 18.96 -16.02 17.41
N HIS A 426 19.95 -16.79 16.95
CA HIS A 426 20.79 -16.41 15.83
C HIS A 426 19.96 -16.27 14.53
N THR A 427 19.06 -17.22 14.28
CA THR A 427 18.18 -17.18 13.11
C THR A 427 17.18 -16.03 13.21
N ALA A 428 16.61 -15.84 14.41
CA ALA A 428 15.68 -14.77 14.72
C ALA A 428 16.28 -13.41 14.40
N ASN A 429 17.48 -13.12 14.91
CA ASN A 429 18.15 -11.85 14.68
C ASN A 429 18.50 -11.60 13.21
N ARG A 430 18.88 -12.63 12.43
CA ARG A 430 19.12 -12.47 11.00
C ARG A 430 17.85 -12.18 10.20
N VAL A 431 16.76 -12.86 10.53
CA VAL A 431 15.44 -12.60 9.93
C VAL A 431 14.96 -11.19 10.29
N ASP A 432 15.17 -10.76 11.53
CA ASP A 432 14.84 -9.41 12.00
C ASP A 432 15.57 -8.33 11.20
N LEU A 433 16.90 -8.46 11.05
CA LEU A 433 17.70 -7.55 10.23
C LEU A 433 17.20 -7.47 8.79
N ALA A 434 16.90 -8.61 8.16
CA ALA A 434 16.40 -8.64 6.80
C ALA A 434 15.01 -7.98 6.66
N LEU A 435 14.12 -8.19 7.63
CA LEU A 435 12.78 -7.60 7.66
C LEU A 435 12.82 -6.09 7.89
N ILE A 436 13.59 -5.61 8.87
CA ILE A 436 13.71 -4.19 9.18
C ILE A 436 14.37 -3.45 8.01
N VAL A 437 15.48 -3.97 7.47
CA VAL A 437 16.15 -3.36 6.32
C VAL A 437 15.23 -3.34 5.09
N GLY A 438 14.51 -4.44 4.82
CA GLY A 438 13.54 -4.51 3.74
C GLY A 438 12.40 -3.50 3.91
N PHE A 439 11.86 -3.37 5.12
CA PHE A 439 10.80 -2.43 5.45
C PHE A 439 11.26 -0.97 5.31
N ILE A 440 12.44 -0.61 5.83
CA ILE A 440 12.98 0.75 5.74
C ILE A 440 13.30 1.10 4.28
N ASN A 441 13.93 0.18 3.52
CA ASN A 441 14.19 0.39 2.10
C ASN A 441 12.91 0.60 1.30
N HIS A 442 11.85 -0.14 1.61
CA HIS A 442 10.55 0.09 0.99
C HIS A 442 9.95 1.43 1.39
N THR A 443 9.98 1.77 2.68
CA THR A 443 9.46 3.03 3.23
C THR A 443 10.10 4.24 2.56
N PHE A 444 11.43 4.28 2.40
CA PHE A 444 12.13 5.39 1.73
C PHE A 444 11.82 5.53 0.24
N ARG A 445 11.21 4.53 -0.39
CA ARG A 445 10.77 4.59 -1.79
C ARG A 445 9.33 5.05 -1.93
N LEU A 446 8.61 5.30 -0.84
CA LEU A 446 7.23 5.80 -0.89
C LEU A 446 7.19 7.28 -1.29
N PRO A 447 6.11 7.73 -1.97
CA PRO A 447 5.98 9.12 -2.41
C PRO A 447 5.81 10.08 -1.22
N LEU A 448 6.16 11.37 -1.43
CA LEU A 448 6.05 12.40 -0.39
C LEU A 448 4.64 12.53 0.21
N SER A 449 3.59 12.33 -0.60
CA SER A 449 2.19 12.35 -0.14
C SER A 449 1.88 11.32 0.95
N TYR A 450 2.59 10.19 0.95
CA TYR A 450 2.47 9.16 1.99
C TYR A 450 2.93 9.68 3.36
N PHE A 451 3.99 10.50 3.37
CA PHE A 451 4.58 11.08 4.59
C PHE A 451 3.86 12.35 5.04
N GLU A 452 3.40 13.19 4.12
CA GLU A 452 2.62 14.40 4.48
C GLU A 452 1.27 14.04 5.10
N SER A 453 0.66 12.90 4.72
CA SER A 453 -0.61 12.42 5.29
C SER A 453 -0.49 11.71 6.66
N ARG A 454 0.73 11.39 7.13
CA ARG A 454 0.96 10.62 8.37
C ARG A 454 1.86 11.36 9.36
N TYR A 455 1.73 11.03 10.64
CA TYR A 455 2.68 11.47 11.65
C TYR A 455 3.94 10.59 11.60
N VAL A 456 5.11 11.17 11.86
CA VAL A 456 6.38 10.42 11.89
C VAL A 456 6.35 9.32 12.97
N GLY A 457 5.74 9.61 14.13
CA GLY A 457 5.54 8.63 15.20
C GLY A 457 4.74 7.41 14.77
N ASP A 458 3.77 7.58 13.86
CA ASP A 458 2.98 6.46 13.33
C ASP A 458 3.89 5.51 12.53
N ILE A 459 4.78 6.03 11.68
CA ILE A 459 5.71 5.22 10.88
C ILE A 459 6.72 4.51 11.79
N ILE A 460 7.27 5.20 12.80
CA ILE A 460 8.20 4.60 13.77
C ILE A 460 7.52 3.44 14.52
N SER A 461 6.24 3.60 14.90
CA SER A 461 5.50 2.53 15.56
C SER A 461 5.35 1.28 14.68
N ARG A 462 5.21 1.43 13.35
CA ARG A 462 5.17 0.29 12.41
C ARG A 462 6.51 -0.45 12.33
N VAL A 463 7.63 0.25 12.45
CA VAL A 463 8.96 -0.37 12.55
C VAL A 463 9.05 -1.23 13.81
N GLN A 464 8.59 -0.72 14.95
CA GLN A 464 8.57 -1.46 16.22
C GLN A 464 7.62 -2.67 16.20
N GLU A 465 6.51 -2.58 15.47
CA GLU A 465 5.57 -3.69 15.29
C GLU A 465 6.19 -4.88 14.55
N ASN A 466 7.19 -4.65 13.69
CA ASN A 466 7.90 -5.71 12.97
C ASN A 466 8.59 -6.69 13.93
N GLN A 467 9.16 -6.15 15.02
CA GLN A 467 9.83 -6.94 16.05
C GLN A 467 8.84 -7.88 16.77
N LYS A 468 7.59 -7.46 16.98
CA LYS A 468 6.56 -8.31 17.59
C LYS A 468 6.22 -9.51 16.72
N ILE A 469 6.09 -9.29 15.41
CA ILE A 469 5.81 -10.34 14.42
C ILE A 469 6.95 -11.34 14.40
N GLN A 470 8.18 -10.86 14.30
CA GLN A 470 9.38 -11.69 14.24
C GLN A 470 9.56 -12.54 15.50
N LYS A 471 9.38 -11.95 16.69
CA LYS A 471 9.50 -12.67 17.97
C LYS A 471 8.50 -13.82 18.07
N PHE A 472 7.26 -13.59 17.64
CA PHE A 472 6.24 -14.63 17.62
C PHE A 472 6.60 -15.79 16.68
N PHE A 473 6.99 -15.48 15.44
CA PHE A 473 7.27 -16.50 14.44
C PHE A 473 8.54 -17.30 14.72
N THR A 474 9.56 -16.69 15.32
CA THR A 474 10.87 -17.33 15.50
C THR A 474 11.04 -18.00 16.85
N ASP A 475 10.61 -17.37 17.95
CA ASP A 475 10.85 -17.91 19.29
C ASP A 475 9.72 -18.85 19.73
N GLN A 476 8.48 -18.38 19.59
CA GLN A 476 7.34 -18.93 20.33
C GLN A 476 6.51 -19.91 19.50
N ALA A 477 6.12 -19.53 18.28
CA ALA A 477 5.31 -20.36 17.41
C ALA A 477 6.07 -21.62 16.98
N LEU A 478 7.36 -21.49 16.66
CA LEU A 478 8.18 -22.61 16.23
C LEU A 478 8.45 -23.58 17.37
N SER A 479 8.83 -23.07 18.55
CA SER A 479 9.05 -23.88 19.75
C SER A 479 7.80 -24.71 20.09
N ILE A 480 6.62 -24.11 20.05
CA ILE A 480 5.38 -24.83 20.41
C ILE A 480 4.91 -25.76 19.31
N PHE A 481 5.14 -25.44 18.04
CA PHE A 481 4.94 -26.40 16.96
C PHE A 481 5.80 -27.65 17.18
N MET A 482 7.07 -27.49 17.54
CA MET A 482 7.96 -28.62 17.87
C MET A 482 7.49 -29.38 19.10
N ASP A 483 7.11 -28.67 20.16
CA ASP A 483 6.62 -29.32 21.38
C ASP A 483 5.34 -30.11 21.12
N MET A 484 4.43 -29.62 20.29
CA MET A 484 3.21 -30.34 19.87
C MET A 484 3.52 -31.59 19.06
N LEU A 485 4.55 -31.59 18.21
CA LEU A 485 5.00 -32.82 17.54
C LEU A 485 5.43 -33.88 18.56
N THR A 486 6.02 -33.46 19.68
CA THR A 486 6.55 -34.39 20.68
C THR A 486 5.51 -34.90 21.66
N VAL A 487 4.41 -34.17 21.85
CA VAL A 487 3.23 -34.67 22.54
C VAL A 487 2.78 -36.00 21.93
N PHE A 488 2.82 -36.17 20.60
CA PHE A 488 2.46 -37.44 19.97
C PHE A 488 3.41 -38.59 20.34
N VAL A 489 4.70 -38.31 20.47
CA VAL A 489 5.71 -39.29 20.90
C VAL A 489 5.47 -39.70 22.36
N TYR A 490 5.23 -38.73 23.25
CA TYR A 490 4.93 -39.00 24.66
C TYR A 490 3.61 -39.76 24.84
N LEU A 491 2.55 -39.36 24.12
CA LEU A 491 1.28 -40.08 24.14
C LEU A 491 1.44 -41.52 23.63
N GLY A 492 2.21 -41.74 22.56
CA GLY A 492 2.51 -43.08 22.05
C GLY A 492 3.21 -43.96 23.08
N LEU A 493 4.21 -43.42 23.78
CA LEU A 493 4.89 -44.12 24.87
C LEU A 493 3.96 -44.39 26.06
N MET A 494 3.12 -43.43 26.44
CA MET A 494 2.14 -43.59 27.51
C MET A 494 1.09 -44.65 27.18
N PHE A 495 0.62 -44.71 25.92
CA PHE A 495 -0.28 -45.76 25.44
C PHE A 495 0.35 -47.15 25.55
N TRP A 496 1.67 -47.26 25.30
CA TRP A 496 2.42 -48.49 25.49
C TRP A 496 2.50 -48.92 26.96
N TYR A 497 2.56 -47.97 27.91
CA TYR A 497 2.56 -48.27 29.35
C TYR A 497 1.19 -48.70 29.87
N SER A 498 0.18 -47.86 29.68
CA SER A 498 -1.19 -48.13 30.11
C SER A 498 -2.17 -47.27 29.32
N TRP A 499 -2.97 -47.91 28.48
CA TRP A 499 -4.02 -47.23 27.72
C TRP A 499 -5.07 -46.57 28.64
N ARG A 500 -5.33 -47.14 29.83
CA ARG A 500 -6.31 -46.61 30.81
C ARG A 500 -5.85 -45.27 31.40
N LEU A 501 -4.59 -45.18 31.83
CA LEU A 501 -4.02 -43.92 32.34
C LEU A 501 -3.85 -42.89 31.20
N THR A 502 -3.53 -43.34 30.00
CA THR A 502 -3.40 -42.44 28.85
C THR A 502 -4.75 -41.82 28.46
N LEU A 503 -5.83 -42.59 28.60
CA LEU A 503 -7.19 -42.08 28.38
C LEU A 503 -7.58 -41.01 29.43
N LEU A 504 -7.12 -41.15 30.68
CA LEU A 504 -7.24 -40.09 31.69
C LEU A 504 -6.50 -38.81 31.24
N THR A 505 -5.25 -38.92 30.81
CA THR A 505 -4.49 -37.78 30.26
C THR A 505 -5.21 -37.13 29.09
N LEU A 506 -5.79 -37.92 28.18
CA LEU A 506 -6.54 -37.42 27.03
C LEU A 506 -7.82 -36.68 27.46
N ILE A 507 -8.50 -37.11 28.53
CA ILE A 507 -9.68 -36.43 29.10
C ILE A 507 -9.33 -35.07 29.70
N ILE A 508 -8.10 -34.88 30.17
CA ILE A 508 -7.61 -33.61 30.76
C ILE A 508 -7.31 -32.56 29.68
N LEU A 509 -7.05 -32.96 28.43
CA LEU A 509 -6.73 -32.03 27.34
C LEU A 509 -7.92 -31.13 26.90
N PRO A 510 -9.16 -31.63 26.69
CA PRO A 510 -10.30 -30.79 26.32
C PRO A 510 -10.60 -29.63 27.29
N PRO A 511 -10.52 -29.80 28.63
CA PRO A 511 -10.59 -28.68 29.57
C PRO A 511 -9.59 -27.55 29.30
N TYR A 512 -8.33 -27.87 28.93
CA TYR A 512 -7.35 -26.84 28.55
C TYR A 512 -7.74 -26.10 27.27
N ILE A 513 -8.23 -26.84 26.26
CA ILE A 513 -8.71 -26.25 25.01
C ILE A 513 -9.93 -25.34 25.30
N LEU A 514 -10.86 -25.79 26.13
CA LEU A 514 -12.04 -25.02 26.52
C LEU A 514 -11.64 -23.74 27.28
N LEU A 515 -10.70 -23.85 28.21
CA LEU A 515 -10.15 -22.71 28.94
C LEU A 515 -9.52 -21.69 27.98
N ALA A 516 -8.72 -22.13 27.01
CA ALA A 516 -8.14 -21.25 26.00
C ALA A 516 -9.22 -20.53 25.17
N LEU A 517 -10.25 -21.25 24.71
CA LEU A 517 -11.37 -20.69 23.94
C LEU A 517 -12.21 -19.70 24.76
N CYS A 518 -12.47 -19.99 26.02
CA CYS A 518 -13.20 -19.12 26.94
C CYS A 518 -12.40 -17.88 27.35
N ALA A 519 -11.09 -18.02 27.57
CA ALA A 519 -10.20 -16.93 27.96
C ALA A 519 -9.96 -15.91 26.83
N THR A 520 -9.85 -16.41 25.59
CA THR A 520 -9.62 -15.64 24.37
C THR A 520 -10.37 -14.29 24.30
N PRO A 521 -11.71 -14.24 24.39
CA PRO A 521 -12.45 -12.98 24.25
C PRO A 521 -12.20 -11.99 25.39
N PHE A 522 -11.86 -12.45 26.60
CA PHE A 522 -11.55 -11.59 27.73
C PHE A 522 -10.17 -10.97 27.59
N LEU A 523 -9.17 -11.79 27.28
CA LEU A 523 -7.80 -11.35 27.02
C LEU A 523 -7.76 -10.35 25.86
N ARG A 524 -8.51 -10.60 24.77
CA ARG A 524 -8.72 -9.65 23.66
C ARG A 524 -9.14 -8.26 24.13
N ARG A 525 -10.20 -8.20 24.93
CA ARG A 525 -10.77 -6.92 25.38
C ARG A 525 -9.80 -6.16 26.27
N VAL A 526 -9.08 -6.86 27.12
CA VAL A 526 -8.18 -6.21 28.07
C VAL A 526 -6.85 -5.82 27.42
N SER A 527 -6.27 -6.66 26.56
CA SER A 527 -5.11 -6.29 25.75
C SER A 527 -5.38 -5.03 24.94
N ARG A 528 -6.53 -4.94 24.25
CA ARG A 528 -6.96 -3.72 23.54
C ARG A 528 -7.03 -2.49 24.44
N LYS A 529 -7.65 -2.64 25.61
CA LYS A 529 -7.76 -1.55 26.58
C LYS A 529 -6.38 -1.07 27.04
N ILE A 530 -5.46 -2.00 27.32
CA ILE A 530 -4.07 -1.71 27.70
C ILE A 530 -3.37 -0.93 26.58
N PHE A 531 -3.42 -1.42 25.34
CA PHE A 531 -2.81 -0.76 24.19
C PHE A 531 -3.36 0.66 23.97
N ALA A 532 -4.68 0.84 24.02
CA ALA A 532 -5.31 2.15 23.82
C ALA A 532 -4.87 3.16 24.89
N THR A 533 -4.94 2.79 26.17
CA THR A 533 -4.53 3.68 27.28
C THR A 533 -3.03 3.95 27.31
N SER A 534 -2.21 2.97 26.91
CA SER A 534 -0.76 3.14 26.83
C SER A 534 -0.38 4.10 25.70
N ASN A 535 -1.01 3.97 24.52
CA ASN A 535 -0.74 4.86 23.39
C ASN A 535 -1.17 6.31 23.69
N GLU A 536 -2.31 6.50 24.37
CA GLU A 536 -2.78 7.84 24.78
C GLU A 536 -1.79 8.50 25.77
N GLU A 537 -1.32 7.73 26.76
CA GLU A 537 -0.32 8.19 27.74
C GLU A 537 1.02 8.55 27.07
N THR A 538 1.58 7.62 26.28
CA THR A 538 2.87 7.83 25.62
C THR A 538 2.79 8.93 24.56
N GLY A 539 1.67 9.03 23.84
CA GLY A 539 1.42 10.11 22.89
C GLY A 539 1.39 11.50 23.54
N TYR A 540 0.72 11.63 24.70
CA TYR A 540 0.71 12.88 25.45
C TYR A 540 2.09 13.24 26.01
N LEU A 541 2.87 12.24 26.45
CA LEU A 541 4.23 12.45 26.92
C LEU A 541 5.15 12.97 25.80
N ILE A 542 5.10 12.37 24.61
CA ILE A 542 5.86 12.84 23.44
C ILE A 542 5.47 14.28 23.11
N GLN A 543 4.18 14.59 23.02
CA GLN A 543 3.70 15.96 22.76
C GLN A 543 4.22 16.96 23.80
N SER A 544 4.23 16.57 25.07
CA SER A 544 4.71 17.39 26.17
C SER A 544 6.22 17.63 26.07
N LEU A 545 7.00 16.60 25.76
CA LEU A 545 8.46 16.73 25.61
C LEU A 545 8.85 17.52 24.35
N THR A 546 8.15 17.33 23.23
CA THR A 546 8.35 18.12 22.01
C THR A 546 7.98 19.59 22.25
N GLY A 547 6.89 19.85 22.98
CA GLY A 547 6.44 21.19 23.34
C GLY A 547 7.08 21.78 24.61
N ILE A 548 8.20 21.23 25.08
CA ILE A 548 8.75 21.58 26.40
C ILE A 548 9.07 23.08 26.55
N SER A 549 9.51 23.73 25.47
CA SER A 549 9.77 25.18 25.47
C SER A 549 8.50 25.98 25.77
N THR A 550 7.36 25.60 25.19
CA THR A 550 6.06 26.22 25.45
C THR A 550 5.59 25.96 26.88
N ILE A 551 5.76 24.73 27.37
CA ILE A 551 5.40 24.38 28.75
C ILE A 551 6.20 25.23 29.75
N LYS A 552 7.50 25.38 29.49
CA LYS A 552 8.43 26.18 30.30
C LYS A 552 8.12 27.67 30.22
N SER A 553 7.84 28.19 29.03
CA SER A 553 7.55 29.61 28.84
C SER A 553 6.19 30.03 29.43
N MET A 554 5.23 29.11 29.45
CA MET A 554 3.92 29.32 30.07
C MET A 554 3.87 28.92 31.55
N ALA A 555 4.94 28.33 32.10
CA ALA A 555 5.02 27.82 33.48
C ALA A 555 3.86 26.86 33.87
N ILE A 556 3.47 25.96 32.95
CA ILE A 556 2.33 25.03 33.11
C ILE A 556 2.76 23.59 33.42
N GLU A 557 3.98 23.35 33.89
CA GLU A 557 4.53 22.00 34.14
C GLU A 557 3.63 21.17 35.06
N GLN A 558 3.08 21.78 36.09
CA GLN A 558 2.21 21.10 37.06
C GLN A 558 0.92 20.59 36.40
N THR A 559 0.28 21.43 35.58
CA THR A 559 -0.97 21.09 34.87
C THR A 559 -0.74 19.95 33.88
N VAL A 560 0.36 20.01 33.14
CA VAL A 560 0.76 18.96 32.20
C VAL A 560 1.07 17.67 32.96
N ARG A 561 1.82 17.75 34.06
CA ARG A 561 2.15 16.57 34.89
C ARG A 561 0.90 15.91 35.45
N TRP A 562 -0.06 16.65 36.00
CA TRP A 562 -1.32 16.09 36.51
C TRP A 562 -2.13 15.41 35.42
N LYS A 563 -2.15 15.98 34.21
CA LYS A 563 -2.84 15.33 33.09
C LYS A 563 -2.16 14.03 32.68
N TRP A 564 -0.83 14.02 32.63
CA TRP A 564 -0.07 12.81 32.37
C TRP A 564 -0.27 11.76 33.48
N GLU A 565 -0.23 12.15 34.76
CA GLU A 565 -0.52 11.27 35.91
C GLU A 565 -1.91 10.64 35.81
N GLU A 566 -2.93 11.37 35.36
CA GLU A 566 -4.28 10.85 35.13
C GLU A 566 -4.28 9.75 34.04
N LEU A 567 -3.60 10.00 32.91
CA LEU A 567 -3.49 9.04 31.81
C LEU A 567 -2.68 7.81 32.21
N PHE A 568 -1.56 8.02 32.91
CA PHE A 568 -0.73 6.96 33.45
C PHE A 568 -1.50 6.10 34.46
N GLY A 569 -2.29 6.71 35.34
CA GLY A 569 -3.17 6.01 36.27
C GLY A 569 -4.24 5.16 35.55
N LYS A 570 -4.78 5.63 34.42
CA LYS A 570 -5.69 4.82 33.57
C LYS A 570 -4.97 3.63 32.95
N SER A 571 -3.75 3.84 32.43
CA SER A 571 -2.91 2.80 31.84
C SER A 571 -2.55 1.70 32.86
N ILE A 572 -2.11 2.09 34.07
CA ILE A 572 -1.84 1.14 35.17
C ILE A 572 -3.09 0.35 35.53
N LYS A 573 -4.25 0.99 35.69
CA LYS A 573 -5.50 0.29 36.03
C LYS A 573 -5.90 -0.73 34.95
N ALA A 574 -5.72 -0.39 33.67
CA ALA A 574 -5.96 -1.31 32.56
C ALA A 574 -4.98 -2.49 32.59
N SER A 575 -3.69 -2.22 32.77
CA SER A 575 -2.64 -3.25 32.87
C SER A 575 -2.87 -4.20 34.04
N PHE A 576 -3.18 -3.66 35.22
CA PHE A 576 -3.50 -4.43 36.41
C PHE A 576 -4.74 -5.31 36.23
N SER A 577 -5.78 -4.80 35.55
CA SER A 577 -6.95 -5.62 35.21
C SER A 577 -6.59 -6.80 34.30
N GLY A 578 -5.63 -6.62 33.39
CA GLY A 578 -5.09 -7.70 32.54
C GLY A 578 -4.32 -8.73 33.33
N GLN A 579 -3.46 -8.28 34.24
CA GLN A 579 -2.70 -9.15 35.15
C GLN A 579 -3.63 -10.00 36.02
N LEU A 580 -4.71 -9.42 36.57
CA LEU A 580 -5.69 -10.18 37.36
C LEU A 580 -6.34 -11.29 36.53
N ILE A 581 -6.75 -11.02 35.29
CA ILE A 581 -7.32 -12.03 34.39
C ILE A 581 -6.29 -13.12 34.07
N GLY A 582 -5.06 -12.73 33.74
CA GLY A 582 -3.96 -13.66 33.50
C GLY A 582 -3.69 -14.57 34.70
N ASN A 583 -3.69 -14.01 35.91
CA ASN A 583 -3.52 -14.76 37.15
C ASN A 583 -4.67 -15.75 37.38
N VAL A 584 -5.93 -15.34 37.15
CA VAL A 584 -7.09 -16.23 37.27
C VAL A 584 -6.98 -17.40 36.27
N ILE A 585 -6.62 -17.13 35.02
CA ILE A 585 -6.42 -18.17 34.00
C ILE A 585 -5.32 -19.13 34.41
N GLN A 586 -4.19 -18.62 34.91
CA GLN A 586 -3.09 -19.43 35.42
C GLN A 586 -3.52 -20.28 36.62
N SER A 587 -4.28 -19.73 37.57
CA SER A 587 -4.80 -20.47 38.72
C SER A 587 -5.75 -21.60 38.31
N ILE A 588 -6.62 -21.38 37.32
CA ILE A 588 -7.50 -22.44 36.78
C ILE A 588 -6.65 -23.51 36.07
N SER A 589 -5.68 -23.10 35.24
CA SER A 589 -4.74 -23.99 34.56
C SER A 589 -3.98 -24.90 35.53
N SER A 590 -3.44 -24.33 36.61
CA SER A 590 -2.75 -25.07 37.67
C SER A 590 -3.70 -25.95 38.49
N SER A 591 -4.97 -25.56 38.65
CA SER A 591 -5.97 -26.41 39.30
C SER A 591 -6.30 -27.65 38.46
N ILE A 592 -6.38 -27.51 37.13
CA ILE A 592 -6.57 -28.63 36.20
C ILE A 592 -5.36 -29.58 36.29
N GLU A 593 -4.13 -29.04 36.32
CA GLU A 593 -2.90 -29.83 36.44
C GLU A 593 -2.83 -30.58 37.78
N MET A 594 -3.21 -29.92 38.88
CA MET A 594 -3.27 -30.54 40.19
C MET A 594 -4.27 -31.70 40.22
N LEU A 595 -5.48 -31.50 39.69
CA LEU A 595 -6.50 -32.55 39.60
C LEU A 595 -6.05 -33.71 38.70
N ALA A 596 -5.37 -33.40 37.58
CA ALA A 596 -4.77 -34.38 36.70
C ALA A 596 -3.74 -35.25 37.41
N THR A 597 -2.84 -34.61 38.16
CA THR A 597 -1.77 -35.28 38.92
C THR A 597 -2.37 -36.14 40.04
N ILE A 598 -3.36 -35.65 40.77
CA ILE A 598 -4.05 -36.41 41.82
C ILE A 598 -4.79 -37.61 41.22
N GLY A 599 -5.54 -37.42 40.13
CA GLY A 599 -6.27 -38.50 39.46
C GLY A 599 -5.32 -39.57 38.93
N LEU A 600 -4.18 -39.16 38.38
CA LEU A 600 -3.12 -40.04 37.89
C LEU A 600 -2.47 -40.84 39.01
N LEU A 601 -2.13 -40.20 40.13
CA LEU A 601 -1.57 -40.88 41.29
C LEU A 601 -2.59 -41.84 41.93
N TRP A 602 -3.86 -41.46 42.03
CA TRP A 602 -4.91 -42.30 42.60
C TRP A 602 -5.17 -43.54 41.74
N LEU A 603 -5.51 -43.35 40.46
CA LEU A 603 -5.80 -44.46 39.54
C LEU A 603 -4.55 -45.28 39.25
N GLY A 604 -3.39 -44.63 39.17
CA GLY A 604 -2.11 -45.28 39.00
C GLY A 604 -1.73 -46.14 40.19
N ALA A 605 -1.86 -45.64 41.43
CA ALA A 605 -1.64 -46.43 42.64
C ALA A 605 -2.61 -47.63 42.72
N TRP A 606 -3.88 -47.43 42.33
CA TRP A 606 -4.84 -48.54 42.23
C TRP A 606 -4.38 -49.61 41.24
N GLN A 607 -3.89 -49.24 40.06
CA GLN A 607 -3.32 -50.19 39.08
C GLN A 607 -2.05 -50.88 39.59
N VAL A 608 -1.21 -50.17 40.36
CA VAL A 608 -0.02 -50.74 41.01
C VAL A 608 -0.40 -51.78 42.06
N ILE A 609 -1.42 -51.51 42.89
CA ILE A 609 -1.93 -52.47 43.90
C ILE A 609 -2.48 -53.74 43.23
N HIS A 610 -3.09 -53.62 42.05
CA HIS A 610 -3.60 -54.76 41.27
C HIS A 610 -2.53 -55.42 40.39
N ASN A 611 -1.25 -55.05 40.52
CA ASN A 611 -0.12 -55.54 39.73
C ASN A 611 -0.28 -55.34 38.20
N GLU A 612 -1.07 -54.34 37.78
CA GLU A 612 -1.18 -53.94 36.37
C GLU A 612 -0.04 -52.99 35.95
N LEU A 613 0.54 -52.25 36.91
CA LEU A 613 1.66 -51.33 36.72
C LEU A 613 2.70 -51.48 37.83
N THR A 614 3.95 -51.14 37.54
CA THR A 614 5.00 -51.03 38.56
C THR A 614 5.05 -49.63 39.18
N ILE A 615 5.67 -49.51 40.37
CA ILE A 615 5.87 -48.22 41.03
C ILE A 615 6.72 -47.30 40.15
N GLY A 616 7.77 -47.84 39.52
CA GLY A 616 8.62 -47.09 38.59
C GLY A 616 7.88 -46.61 37.36
N GLN A 617 7.00 -47.44 36.78
CA GLN A 617 6.14 -47.05 35.65
C GLN A 617 5.22 -45.90 36.03
N LEU A 618 4.61 -45.92 37.22
CA LEU A 618 3.76 -44.84 37.71
C LEU A 618 4.51 -43.51 37.82
N VAL A 619 5.72 -43.54 38.40
CA VAL A 619 6.57 -42.33 38.54
C VAL A 619 6.99 -41.81 37.16
N ALA A 620 7.42 -42.68 36.25
CA ALA A 620 7.73 -42.29 34.88
C ALA A 620 6.52 -41.69 34.17
N PHE A 621 5.32 -42.25 34.36
CA PHE A 621 4.07 -41.76 33.79
C PHE A 621 3.74 -40.34 34.30
N ASN A 622 3.98 -40.06 35.59
CA ASN A 622 3.82 -38.71 36.15
C ASN A 622 4.78 -37.69 35.51
N MET A 623 6.05 -38.06 35.30
CA MET A 623 7.02 -37.19 34.61
C MET A 623 6.62 -36.92 33.15
N LEU A 624 6.12 -37.94 32.44
CA LEU A 624 5.62 -37.80 31.07
C LEU A 624 4.36 -36.93 31.01
N LEU A 625 3.50 -36.98 32.03
CA LEU A 625 2.29 -36.16 32.12
C LEU A 625 2.62 -34.66 32.04
N GLY A 626 3.62 -34.19 32.80
CA GLY A 626 4.05 -32.79 32.77
C GLY A 626 4.51 -32.36 31.37
N ASN A 627 5.26 -33.22 30.68
CA ASN A 627 5.72 -32.96 29.31
C ASN A 627 4.57 -32.91 28.28
N VAL A 628 3.46 -33.61 28.54
CA VAL A 628 2.25 -33.56 27.70
C VAL A 628 1.41 -32.31 28.01
N ILE A 629 1.29 -31.89 29.27
CA ILE A 629 0.43 -30.77 29.68
C ILE A 629 1.06 -29.40 29.35
N ASN A 630 2.37 -29.25 29.56
CA ASN A 630 3.08 -27.97 29.42
C ASN A 630 2.88 -27.27 28.05
N PRO A 631 2.92 -27.95 26.90
CA PRO A 631 2.64 -27.33 25.60
C PRO A 631 1.23 -26.73 25.51
N PHE A 632 0.21 -27.41 26.07
CA PHE A 632 -1.17 -26.91 26.05
C PHE A 632 -1.36 -25.69 26.95
N GLN A 633 -0.66 -25.62 28.09
CA GLN A 633 -0.65 -24.42 28.93
C GLN A 633 -0.04 -23.23 28.16
N ARG A 634 1.05 -23.47 27.43
CA ARG A 634 1.73 -22.44 26.62
C ARG A 634 0.89 -21.96 25.43
N ILE A 635 0.04 -22.80 24.84
CA ILE A 635 -0.89 -22.41 23.75
C ILE A 635 -1.81 -21.26 24.18
N THR A 636 -2.25 -21.24 25.44
CA THR A 636 -3.13 -20.15 25.92
C THR A 636 -2.40 -18.80 25.88
N ARG A 637 -1.10 -18.77 26.20
CA ARG A 637 -0.27 -17.55 26.12
C ARG A 637 0.05 -17.16 24.68
N LEU A 638 0.40 -18.14 23.84
CA LEU A 638 0.61 -17.91 22.40
C LEU A 638 -0.58 -17.26 21.73
N TRP A 639 -1.77 -17.61 22.17
CA TRP A 639 -2.99 -17.13 21.54
C TRP A 639 -3.17 -15.62 21.69
N ASP A 640 -2.65 -15.03 22.77
CA ASP A 640 -2.59 -13.57 22.95
C ASP A 640 -1.55 -12.96 22.01
N GLU A 641 -0.34 -13.53 21.99
CA GLU A 641 0.75 -13.07 21.13
C GLU A 641 0.38 -13.16 19.65
N LEU A 642 -0.28 -14.24 19.23
CA LEU A 642 -0.79 -14.43 17.87
C LEU A 642 -1.78 -13.33 17.47
N GLN A 643 -2.58 -12.81 18.41
CA GLN A 643 -3.49 -11.71 18.09
C GLN A 643 -2.78 -10.37 17.99
N GLU A 644 -1.82 -10.10 18.88
CA GLU A 644 -0.97 -8.91 18.77
C GLU A 644 -0.23 -8.91 17.43
N VAL A 645 0.24 -10.08 16.99
CA VAL A 645 0.92 -10.28 15.71
C VAL A 645 -0.03 -10.11 14.53
N ILE A 646 -1.27 -10.60 14.60
CA ILE A 646 -2.28 -10.33 13.56
C ILE A 646 -2.51 -8.82 13.42
N ILE A 647 -2.66 -8.09 14.52
CA ILE A 647 -2.84 -6.63 14.50
C ILE A 647 -1.60 -5.93 13.93
N ALA A 648 -0.41 -6.35 14.37
CA ALA A 648 0.87 -5.83 13.87
C ALA A 648 1.02 -6.08 12.36
N ILE A 649 0.58 -7.24 11.85
CA ILE A 649 0.60 -7.56 10.42
C ILE A 649 -0.39 -6.68 9.65
N GLU A 650 -1.62 -6.52 10.13
CA GLU A 650 -2.61 -5.62 9.52
C GLU A 650 -2.08 -4.19 9.42
N ARG A 651 -1.28 -3.77 10.40
CA ARG A 651 -0.64 -2.47 10.43
C ARG A 651 0.60 -2.40 9.53
N ILE A 652 1.46 -3.41 9.48
CA ILE A 652 2.63 -3.37 8.58
C ILE A 652 2.20 -3.45 7.11
N ASN A 653 1.14 -4.20 6.81
CA ASN A 653 0.60 -4.31 5.45
C ASN A 653 0.15 -2.95 4.89
N ASP A 654 -0.24 -1.99 5.74
CA ASP A 654 -0.43 -0.59 5.32
C ASP A 654 0.83 -0.14 4.55
N VAL A 655 1.98 -0.13 5.21
CA VAL A 655 3.23 0.39 4.63
C VAL A 655 3.69 -0.46 3.45
N ILE A 656 3.67 -1.79 3.54
CA ILE A 656 4.18 -2.70 2.50
C ILE A 656 3.33 -2.67 1.22
N GLU A 657 2.02 -2.41 1.32
CA GLU A 657 1.13 -2.32 0.16
C GLU A 657 1.15 -0.94 -0.50
N ALA A 658 1.72 0.06 0.17
CA ALA A 658 1.84 1.39 -0.39
C ALA A 658 2.72 1.32 -1.65
N LYS A 659 2.24 1.93 -2.74
CA LYS A 659 2.96 1.90 -4.01
C LYS A 659 4.20 2.80 -3.89
N PRO A 660 5.40 2.29 -4.23
CA PRO A 660 6.59 3.13 -4.36
C PRO A 660 6.39 4.25 -5.38
N GLU A 661 7.12 5.35 -5.20
CA GLU A 661 7.20 6.48 -6.13
C GLU A 661 7.71 6.03 -7.51
N GLU A 662 8.74 5.17 -7.51
CA GLU A 662 9.27 4.52 -8.71
C GLU A 662 9.17 2.99 -8.59
N ASP A 663 8.49 2.37 -9.55
CA ASP A 663 8.49 0.92 -9.71
C ASP A 663 9.62 0.48 -10.65
N LEU A 664 10.76 0.12 -10.04
CA LEU A 664 11.97 -0.35 -10.71
C LEU A 664 11.76 -1.64 -11.53
N GLN A 665 10.66 -2.38 -11.34
CA GLN A 665 10.40 -3.63 -12.06
C GLN A 665 9.48 -3.47 -13.27
N SER A 666 8.65 -2.42 -13.33
CA SER A 666 7.65 -2.25 -14.39
C SER A 666 7.89 -1.07 -15.33
N SER A 667 8.84 -0.19 -15.01
CA SER A 667 9.03 1.06 -15.75
C SER A 667 10.38 1.11 -16.48
N ASN A 668 10.33 1.16 -17.82
CA ASN A 668 11.45 1.54 -18.67
C ASN A 668 11.67 3.07 -18.56
N LEU A 669 12.01 3.56 -17.36
CA LEU A 669 12.27 4.98 -17.14
C LEU A 669 13.62 5.34 -17.75
N ASN A 670 13.65 6.45 -18.47
CA ASN A 670 14.88 6.96 -19.05
C ASN A 670 15.71 7.67 -17.97
N PHE A 671 17.00 7.36 -17.90
CA PHE A 671 17.96 8.17 -17.16
C PHE A 671 18.19 9.47 -17.92
N LEU A 672 18.18 10.59 -17.22
CA LEU A 672 18.47 11.88 -17.83
C LEU A 672 19.98 12.00 -18.09
N PRO A 673 20.40 12.45 -19.29
CA PRO A 673 21.74 12.97 -19.47
C PRO A 673 21.98 14.22 -18.60
N PRO A 674 23.21 14.75 -18.54
CA PRO A 674 23.50 16.02 -17.89
C PRO A 674 22.51 17.11 -18.33
N ILE A 675 21.79 17.69 -17.38
CA ILE A 675 20.75 18.70 -17.61
C ILE A 675 21.40 19.98 -18.16
N ASN A 676 20.94 20.47 -19.31
CA ASN A 676 21.31 21.78 -19.85
C ASN A 676 20.52 22.91 -19.18
N GLY A 677 19.33 22.59 -18.64
CA GLY A 677 18.56 23.49 -17.78
C GLY A 677 17.44 24.23 -18.52
N HIS A 678 16.94 23.71 -19.64
CA HIS A 678 15.70 24.19 -20.25
C HIS A 678 14.49 23.59 -19.53
N VAL A 679 13.53 24.42 -19.10
CA VAL A 679 12.34 23.96 -18.36
C VAL A 679 11.08 24.54 -18.99
N CYS A 680 10.08 23.72 -19.27
CA CYS A 680 8.82 24.14 -19.88
C CYS A 680 7.61 23.54 -19.16
N PHE A 681 6.71 24.42 -18.71
CA PHE A 681 5.41 24.07 -18.14
C PHE A 681 4.33 24.30 -19.21
N LYS A 682 3.57 23.24 -19.55
CA LYS A 682 2.51 23.27 -20.56
C LYS A 682 1.16 22.88 -19.95
N ASN A 683 0.26 23.85 -19.85
CA ASN A 683 -1.10 23.73 -19.31
C ASN A 683 -1.15 23.01 -17.95
N VAL A 684 -0.18 23.28 -17.08
CA VAL A 684 -0.02 22.53 -15.85
C VAL A 684 -1.10 22.93 -14.85
N THR A 685 -1.91 21.96 -14.45
CA THR A 685 -2.93 22.08 -13.41
C THR A 685 -2.62 21.08 -12.32
N PHE A 686 -2.68 21.52 -11.06
CA PHE A 686 -2.33 20.67 -9.92
C PHE A 686 -3.22 20.90 -8.70
N ARG A 687 -3.49 19.79 -8.01
CA ARG A 687 -4.20 19.73 -6.75
C ARG A 687 -3.52 18.67 -5.88
N TYR A 688 -3.33 18.95 -4.58
CA TYR A 688 -2.87 17.92 -3.64
C TYR A 688 -3.89 16.80 -3.50
N GLN A 689 -5.17 17.13 -3.62
CA GLN A 689 -6.27 16.18 -3.61
C GLN A 689 -7.05 16.29 -4.91
N LYS A 690 -7.30 15.16 -5.59
CA LYS A 690 -8.03 15.09 -6.86
C LYS A 690 -9.41 15.74 -6.74
N ASP A 691 -10.05 15.55 -5.59
CA ASP A 691 -11.44 15.98 -5.31
C ASP A 691 -11.54 17.29 -4.53
N ALA A 692 -10.46 18.06 -4.39
CA ALA A 692 -10.56 19.41 -3.83
C ALA A 692 -11.61 20.24 -4.61
N ASP A 693 -12.14 21.32 -4.03
CA ASP A 693 -12.97 22.26 -4.82
C ASP A 693 -12.08 23.28 -5.55
N ALA A 694 -10.98 23.67 -4.90
CA ALA A 694 -9.84 24.49 -5.37
C ALA A 694 -8.82 23.78 -6.27
N ASN A 695 -8.46 24.28 -7.46
CA ASN A 695 -7.13 24.01 -8.02
C ASN A 695 -6.10 24.85 -7.25
N ILE A 696 -4.94 24.28 -6.93
CA ILE A 696 -3.84 25.03 -6.28
C ILE A 696 -3.01 25.74 -7.34
N LEU A 697 -2.83 25.09 -8.47
CA LEU A 697 -2.27 25.66 -9.69
C LEU A 697 -3.23 25.34 -10.83
N GLU A 698 -3.52 26.34 -11.67
CA GLU A 698 -4.48 26.21 -12.76
C GLU A 698 -3.88 26.75 -14.05
N ASN A 699 -3.80 25.88 -15.06
CA ASN A 699 -3.37 26.20 -16.42
C ASN A 699 -2.05 27.02 -16.50
N ILE A 700 -1.04 26.63 -15.72
CA ILE A 700 0.25 27.30 -15.67
C ILE A 700 1.04 27.00 -16.95
N ASN A 701 1.47 28.08 -17.63
CA ASN A 701 2.23 28.03 -18.87
C ASN A 701 3.41 29.00 -18.81
N PHE A 702 4.63 28.48 -18.87
CA PHE A 702 5.84 29.30 -19.03
C PHE A 702 7.02 28.44 -19.50
N GLU A 703 8.06 29.11 -19.98
CA GLU A 703 9.29 28.50 -20.46
C GLU A 703 10.49 29.23 -19.87
N VAL A 704 11.50 28.47 -19.44
CA VAL A 704 12.74 28.93 -18.86
C VAL A 704 13.89 28.48 -19.74
N GLN A 705 14.70 29.43 -20.17
CA GLN A 705 15.87 29.17 -21.01
C GLN A 705 17.07 28.73 -20.16
N PRO A 706 18.00 27.92 -20.72
CA PRO A 706 19.24 27.55 -20.04
C PRO A 706 20.02 28.76 -19.51
N GLY A 707 20.46 28.70 -18.25
CA GLY A 707 21.22 29.77 -17.59
C GLY A 707 20.39 30.98 -17.15
N GLN A 708 19.07 30.97 -17.34
CA GLN A 708 18.18 32.08 -17.00
C GLN A 708 17.85 32.09 -15.50
N ILE A 709 17.81 33.29 -14.92
CA ILE A 709 17.38 33.51 -13.53
C ILE A 709 15.88 33.86 -13.52
N VAL A 710 15.07 33.00 -12.92
CA VAL A 710 13.62 33.15 -12.83
C VAL A 710 13.20 33.40 -11.37
N ALA A 711 12.51 34.51 -11.13
CA ALA A 711 11.94 34.81 -9.82
C ALA A 711 10.44 34.52 -9.78
N LEU A 712 9.99 33.77 -8.78
CA LEU A 712 8.58 33.46 -8.52
C LEU A 712 8.06 34.34 -7.38
N VAL A 713 7.08 35.18 -7.68
CA VAL A 713 6.54 36.20 -6.77
C VAL A 713 5.03 36.00 -6.60
N GLY A 714 4.52 36.24 -5.40
CA GLY A 714 3.09 36.13 -5.13
C GLY A 714 2.77 36.14 -3.65
N ARG A 715 1.49 36.30 -3.32
CA ARG A 715 1.00 36.29 -1.93
C ARG A 715 1.30 34.95 -1.24
N SER A 716 1.28 34.93 0.09
CA SER A 716 1.34 33.65 0.81
C SER A 716 0.16 32.77 0.39
N GLY A 717 0.42 31.48 0.17
CA GLY A 717 -0.59 30.53 -0.32
C GLY A 717 -0.91 30.60 -1.83
N SER A 718 -0.18 31.37 -2.64
CA SER A 718 -0.43 31.45 -4.10
C SER A 718 0.05 30.25 -4.92
N GLY A 719 0.64 29.22 -4.28
CA GLY A 719 1.13 28.00 -4.94
C GLY A 719 2.63 27.97 -5.27
N LYS A 720 3.43 28.93 -4.80
CA LYS A 720 4.87 29.05 -5.13
C LYS A 720 5.69 27.80 -4.80
N THR A 721 5.70 27.37 -3.54
CA THR A 721 6.38 26.15 -3.08
C THR A 721 5.81 24.90 -3.74
N THR A 722 4.52 24.91 -4.11
CA THR A 722 3.89 23.80 -4.83
C THR A 722 4.47 23.65 -6.24
N LEU A 723 4.72 24.78 -6.93
CA LEU A 723 5.37 24.80 -8.24
C LEU A 723 6.82 24.28 -8.16
N ALA A 724 7.57 24.66 -7.12
CA ALA A 724 8.89 24.08 -6.88
C ALA A 724 8.83 22.56 -6.62
N LYS A 725 7.90 22.08 -5.79
CA LYS A 725 7.71 20.64 -5.56
C LYS A 725 7.39 19.86 -6.85
N LEU A 726 6.60 20.45 -7.76
CA LEU A 726 6.33 19.86 -9.08
C LEU A 726 7.58 19.80 -9.97
N LEU A 727 8.41 20.86 -9.97
CA LEU A 727 9.67 20.87 -10.73
C LEU A 727 10.65 19.79 -10.25
N LEU A 728 10.67 19.51 -8.94
CA LEU A 728 11.49 18.45 -8.32
C LEU A 728 10.92 17.03 -8.54
N GLY A 729 9.77 16.92 -9.21
CA GLY A 729 9.06 15.66 -9.37
C GLY A 729 8.62 15.04 -8.04
N LEU A 730 8.47 15.82 -6.96
CA LEU A 730 7.91 15.34 -5.68
C LEU A 730 6.40 15.11 -5.79
N TYR A 731 5.78 15.81 -6.73
CA TYR A 731 4.41 15.64 -7.17
C TYR A 731 4.37 15.63 -8.69
N LEU A 732 3.39 14.92 -9.26
CA LEU A 732 3.10 14.97 -10.69
C LEU A 732 1.89 15.89 -10.94
N PRO A 733 1.87 16.62 -12.07
CA PRO A 733 0.73 17.46 -12.41
C PRO A 733 -0.53 16.61 -12.61
N THR A 734 -1.70 17.16 -12.24
CA THR A 734 -2.99 16.49 -12.43
C THR A 734 -3.40 16.52 -13.91
N ASP A 735 -3.14 17.63 -14.58
CA ASP A 735 -3.28 17.80 -16.03
C ASP A 735 -2.13 18.66 -16.56
N GLY A 736 -1.83 18.52 -17.85
CA GLY A 736 -0.67 19.15 -18.49
C GLY A 736 0.63 18.38 -18.31
N LYS A 737 1.75 19.00 -18.72
CA LYS A 737 3.08 18.38 -18.72
C LYS A 737 4.18 19.34 -18.29
N ILE A 738 5.19 18.80 -17.63
CA ILE A 738 6.43 19.51 -17.29
C ILE A 738 7.58 18.83 -18.02
N LEU A 739 8.30 19.61 -18.82
CA LEU A 739 9.39 19.14 -19.65
C LEU A 739 10.71 19.75 -19.16
N ILE A 740 11.73 18.92 -18.99
CA ILE A 740 13.11 19.36 -18.70
C ILE A 740 13.98 18.88 -19.86
N ASP A 741 14.63 19.81 -20.57
CA ASP A 741 15.40 19.56 -21.80
C ASP A 741 14.62 18.73 -22.85
N GLY A 742 13.30 18.92 -22.89
CA GLY A 742 12.38 18.21 -23.78
C GLY A 742 11.88 16.85 -23.27
N ALA A 743 12.42 16.33 -22.16
CA ALA A 743 11.96 15.09 -21.53
C ALA A 743 10.85 15.35 -20.51
N ASP A 744 9.77 14.57 -20.56
CA ASP A 744 8.65 14.67 -19.62
C ASP A 744 9.04 14.05 -18.26
N ILE A 745 8.89 14.83 -17.18
CA ILE A 745 9.23 14.39 -15.81
C ILE A 745 8.50 13.09 -15.44
N SER A 746 7.30 12.85 -15.97
CA SER A 746 6.54 11.63 -15.71
C SER A 746 7.13 10.35 -16.34
N THR A 747 8.07 10.49 -17.27
CA THR A 747 8.69 9.37 -18.02
C THR A 747 10.16 9.11 -17.66
N VAL A 748 10.71 9.95 -16.78
CA VAL A 748 12.12 9.97 -16.41
C VAL A 748 12.30 9.39 -15.00
N SER A 749 13.46 8.82 -14.72
CA SER A 749 13.81 8.49 -13.34
C SER A 749 14.00 9.76 -12.51
N VAL A 750 13.13 9.92 -11.53
CA VAL A 750 13.13 10.92 -10.47
C VAL A 750 14.46 10.93 -9.71
N ARG A 751 15.09 9.76 -9.48
CA ARG A 751 16.43 9.70 -8.87
C ARG A 751 17.47 10.41 -9.73
N SER A 752 17.48 10.15 -11.04
CA SER A 752 18.40 10.78 -11.99
C SER A 752 18.17 12.28 -12.11
N LEU A 753 16.92 12.71 -12.01
CA LEU A 753 16.53 14.12 -11.97
C LEU A 753 17.06 14.82 -10.71
N ARG A 754 16.72 14.31 -9.52
CA ARG A 754 17.04 14.96 -8.23
C ARG A 754 18.55 15.01 -7.94
N GLN A 755 19.34 14.07 -8.47
CA GLN A 755 20.80 14.10 -8.36
C GLN A 755 21.46 15.25 -9.14
N GLN A 756 20.74 15.90 -10.05
CA GLN A 756 21.27 16.98 -10.89
C GLN A 756 20.69 18.36 -10.54
N ILE A 757 19.80 18.43 -9.55
CA ILE A 757 19.15 19.67 -9.10
C ILE A 757 19.68 20.04 -7.71
N GLY A 758 20.19 21.26 -7.58
CA GLY A 758 20.49 21.84 -6.28
C GLY A 758 19.22 22.43 -5.66
N VAL A 759 18.92 22.08 -4.40
CA VAL A 759 17.70 22.56 -3.73
C VAL A 759 18.02 23.15 -2.37
N VAL A 760 17.52 24.36 -2.14
CA VAL A 760 17.44 24.97 -0.81
C VAL A 760 15.97 25.08 -0.45
N ASP A 761 15.53 24.28 0.52
CA ASP A 761 14.15 24.25 1.00
C ASP A 761 13.88 25.41 1.98
N GLN A 762 12.61 25.74 2.18
CA GLN A 762 12.17 26.81 3.09
C GLN A 762 12.59 26.49 4.54
N ASP A 763 12.34 25.25 4.99
CA ASP A 763 12.74 24.74 6.30
C ASP A 763 14.03 23.92 6.18
N THR A 764 15.15 24.52 6.57
CA THR A 764 16.47 23.87 6.43
C THR A 764 16.71 22.81 7.52
N PHE A 765 16.52 21.54 7.15
CA PHE A 765 16.80 20.41 8.01
C PHE A 765 18.29 20.03 8.03
N MET A 766 18.80 19.74 9.24
CA MET A 766 20.16 19.24 9.47
C MET A 766 20.13 17.88 10.12
N PHE A 767 20.91 16.95 9.57
CA PHE A 767 21.09 15.62 10.14
C PHE A 767 22.06 15.72 11.32
N GLY A 768 21.85 14.88 12.34
CA GLY A 768 22.84 14.72 13.41
C GLY A 768 24.12 14.13 12.82
N GLY A 769 25.26 14.80 13.02
CA GLY A 769 26.51 14.50 12.32
C GLY A 769 27.48 15.67 12.37
N THR A 770 28.55 15.63 11.60
CA THR A 770 29.46 16.79 11.46
C THR A 770 28.96 17.79 10.42
N ILE A 771 29.52 19.02 10.41
CA ILE A 771 29.25 20.00 9.33
C ILE A 771 29.70 19.44 7.99
N HIS A 772 30.85 18.77 7.96
CA HIS A 772 31.39 18.07 6.80
C HIS A 772 30.36 17.09 6.20
N GLU A 773 29.89 16.13 7.00
CA GLU A 773 28.89 15.13 6.59
C GLU A 773 27.57 15.76 6.13
N ASN A 774 27.16 16.86 6.78
CA ASN A 774 25.94 17.56 6.39
C ASN A 774 26.06 18.24 5.02
N ILE A 775 27.23 18.75 4.63
CA ILE A 775 27.44 19.37 3.31
C ILE A 775 27.61 18.28 2.25
N SER A 776 28.38 17.23 2.54
CA SER A 776 28.69 16.13 1.61
C SER A 776 27.65 15.02 1.54
N ILE A 777 26.47 15.17 2.15
CA ILE A 777 25.48 14.09 2.25
C ILE A 777 25.08 13.45 0.90
N ALA A 778 25.01 14.24 -0.18
CA ALA A 778 24.71 13.75 -1.52
C ALA A 778 25.94 13.17 -2.25
N TYR A 779 27.13 13.60 -1.84
CA TYR A 779 28.43 13.21 -2.40
C TYR A 779 29.43 12.93 -1.27
N PRO A 780 29.31 11.81 -0.55
CA PRO A 780 30.12 11.55 0.65
C PRO A 780 31.63 11.48 0.37
N GLU A 781 32.00 11.13 -0.86
CA GLU A 781 33.38 11.02 -1.35
C GLU A 781 33.93 12.36 -1.90
N ALA A 782 33.20 13.46 -1.74
CA ALA A 782 33.66 14.76 -2.24
C ALA A 782 34.94 15.22 -1.52
N PRO A 783 35.95 15.71 -2.25
CA PRO A 783 37.19 16.18 -1.65
C PRO A 783 36.93 17.42 -0.78
N LEU A 784 37.69 17.56 0.31
CA LEU A 784 37.53 18.65 1.27
C LEU A 784 37.68 20.04 0.60
N GLU A 785 38.51 20.14 -0.45
CA GLU A 785 38.69 21.36 -1.22
C GLU A 785 37.39 21.84 -1.88
N GLU A 786 36.61 20.92 -2.46
CA GLU A 786 35.32 21.24 -3.07
C GLU A 786 34.31 21.69 -2.01
N ILE A 787 34.31 21.03 -0.85
CA ILE A 787 33.47 21.38 0.29
C ILE A 787 33.82 22.78 0.82
N ILE A 788 35.11 23.13 0.88
CA ILE A 788 35.55 24.47 1.26
C ILE A 788 35.13 25.50 0.22
N GLU A 789 35.24 25.20 -1.08
CA GLU A 789 34.84 26.10 -2.16
C GLU A 789 33.35 26.44 -2.08
N VAL A 790 32.47 25.44 -2.00
CA VAL A 790 31.02 25.67 -1.88
C VAL A 790 30.66 26.38 -0.58
N SER A 791 31.39 26.12 0.50
CA SER A 791 31.21 26.81 1.78
C SER A 791 31.65 28.26 1.74
N GLN A 792 32.67 28.60 0.96
CA GLN A 792 33.08 29.98 0.72
C GLN A 792 32.03 30.71 -0.13
N LEU A 793 31.51 30.07 -1.18
CA LEU A 793 30.42 30.61 -1.99
C LEU A 793 29.17 30.89 -1.16
N ALA A 794 28.78 29.95 -0.29
CA ALA A 794 27.65 30.11 0.62
C ALA A 794 27.90 31.10 1.79
N GLY A 795 29.13 31.60 1.95
CA GLY A 795 29.51 32.45 3.08
C GLY A 795 29.53 31.71 4.43
N ALA A 796 29.63 30.38 4.40
CA ALA A 796 29.65 29.52 5.58
C ALA A 796 31.06 29.35 6.16
N HIS A 797 32.08 29.36 5.31
CA HIS A 797 33.47 29.02 5.67
C HIS A 797 34.00 29.81 6.89
N GLN A 798 33.72 31.11 6.97
CA GLN A 798 34.22 31.96 8.06
C GLN A 798 33.70 31.53 9.44
N PHE A 799 32.39 31.27 9.55
CA PHE A 799 31.84 30.83 10.84
C PHE A 799 32.22 29.39 11.14
N ILE A 800 32.32 28.52 10.12
CA ILE A 800 32.76 27.14 10.30
C ILE A 800 34.17 27.13 10.90
N ASN A 801 35.10 27.91 10.36
CA ASN A 801 36.47 28.03 10.90
C ASN A 801 36.53 28.62 12.31
N SER A 802 35.52 29.39 12.74
CA SER A 802 35.44 29.92 14.10
C SER A 802 35.00 28.88 15.13
N LEU A 803 34.44 27.75 14.68
CA LEU A 803 34.05 26.65 15.56
C LEU A 803 35.28 25.85 16.00
N PRO A 804 35.28 25.28 17.22
CA PRO A 804 36.45 24.59 17.79
C PRO A 804 37.03 23.47 16.91
N MET A 805 36.18 22.76 16.17
CA MET A 805 36.55 21.63 15.33
C MET A 805 36.36 21.92 13.83
N GLY A 806 36.12 23.17 13.45
CA GLY A 806 35.91 23.53 12.05
C GLY A 806 34.77 22.73 11.41
N TYR A 807 35.05 22.09 10.27
CA TYR A 807 34.11 21.22 9.55
C TYR A 807 33.76 19.92 10.31
N GLU A 808 34.61 19.47 11.24
CA GLU A 808 34.35 18.28 12.08
C GLU A 808 33.54 18.62 13.33
N THR A 809 33.01 19.84 13.43
CA THR A 809 32.13 20.22 14.54
C THR A 809 30.83 19.41 14.47
N GLN A 810 30.55 18.67 15.53
CA GLN A 810 29.32 17.91 15.68
C GLN A 810 28.12 18.85 15.84
N ILE A 811 27.07 18.62 15.06
CA ILE A 811 25.79 19.29 15.15
C ILE A 811 24.75 18.27 15.61
N GLY A 812 23.96 18.63 16.63
CA GLY A 812 22.83 17.81 17.08
C GLY A 812 21.68 17.80 16.08
N GLU A 813 20.71 16.89 16.29
CA GLU A 813 19.51 16.75 15.45
C GLU A 813 18.81 18.10 15.22
N GLY A 814 18.42 18.37 13.97
CA GLY A 814 17.73 19.62 13.60
C GLY A 814 18.61 20.88 13.64
N GLY A 815 19.91 20.75 13.93
CA GLY A 815 20.84 21.86 13.88
C GLY A 815 20.86 22.75 15.12
N GLY A 816 20.46 22.24 16.29
CA GLY A 816 20.17 23.06 17.49
C GLY A 816 21.31 23.94 18.03
N MET A 817 22.56 23.70 17.63
CA MET A 817 23.73 24.52 18.00
C MET A 817 23.98 25.69 17.02
N LEU A 818 23.26 25.75 15.92
CA LEU A 818 23.44 26.73 14.84
C LEU A 818 22.29 27.74 14.81
N SER A 819 22.63 28.99 14.49
CA SER A 819 21.60 30.00 14.20
C SER A 819 20.84 29.66 12.91
N GLY A 820 19.63 30.22 12.76
CA GLY A 820 18.83 30.04 11.53
C GLY A 820 19.61 30.38 10.27
N GLY A 821 20.34 31.51 10.28
CA GLY A 821 21.19 31.92 9.16
C GLY A 821 22.40 31.02 8.92
N GLN A 822 23.00 30.43 9.96
CA GLN A 822 24.07 29.43 9.79
C GLN A 822 23.55 28.15 9.14
N ARG A 823 22.39 27.65 9.59
CA ARG A 823 21.74 26.48 8.97
C ARG A 823 21.44 26.73 7.49
N GLN A 824 20.94 27.92 7.16
CA GLN A 824 20.65 28.31 5.78
C GLN A 824 21.91 28.34 4.89
N ARG A 825 23.03 28.88 5.39
CA ARG A 825 24.31 28.87 4.66
C ARG A 825 24.85 27.46 4.42
N ILE A 826 24.72 26.55 5.38
CA ILE A 826 25.09 25.14 5.18
C ILE A 826 24.18 24.48 4.15
N ALA A 827 22.88 24.77 4.17
CA ALA A 827 21.94 24.26 3.17
C ALA A 827 22.26 24.76 1.74
N ILE A 828 22.67 26.03 1.60
CA ILE A 828 23.16 26.57 0.32
C ILE A 828 24.44 25.85 -0.11
N ALA A 829 25.41 25.65 0.79
CA ALA A 829 26.63 24.90 0.46
C ALA A 829 26.31 23.46 -0.01
N ARG A 830 25.41 22.76 0.69
CA ARG A 830 24.90 21.43 0.32
C ARG A 830 24.25 21.44 -1.07
N ALA A 831 23.47 22.46 -1.39
CA ALA A 831 22.81 22.59 -2.68
C ALA A 831 23.76 22.88 -3.85
N LEU A 832 24.96 23.40 -3.59
CA LEU A 832 25.95 23.75 -4.62
C LEU A 832 26.97 22.64 -4.87
N LEU A 833 27.11 21.70 -3.95
CA LEU A 833 28.03 20.56 -4.09
C LEU A 833 27.64 19.70 -5.30
N GLY A 834 28.62 19.27 -6.09
CA GLY A 834 28.36 18.58 -7.36
C GLY A 834 28.01 19.50 -8.54
N ASN A 835 28.03 20.83 -8.34
CA ASN A 835 27.85 21.86 -9.36
C ASN A 835 26.59 21.66 -10.26
N PRO A 836 25.37 21.69 -9.68
CA PRO A 836 24.15 21.45 -10.44
C PRO A 836 23.86 22.57 -11.44
N GLN A 837 23.29 22.20 -12.60
CA GLN A 837 22.93 23.12 -13.68
C GLN A 837 21.54 23.75 -13.48
N LEU A 838 20.69 23.10 -12.68
CA LEU A 838 19.38 23.60 -12.27
C LEU A 838 19.36 23.81 -10.76
N LEU A 839 19.02 25.01 -10.31
CA LEU A 839 18.99 25.39 -8.90
C LEU A 839 17.58 25.87 -8.51
N VAL A 840 17.07 25.38 -7.39
CA VAL A 840 15.79 25.79 -6.81
C VAL A 840 16.04 26.36 -5.42
N LEU A 841 15.71 27.65 -5.23
CA LEU A 841 15.94 28.38 -3.99
C LEU A 841 14.59 28.82 -3.42
N ASP A 842 14.09 28.15 -2.37
CA ASP A 842 12.87 28.56 -1.65
C ASP A 842 13.24 29.39 -0.42
N GLU A 843 12.93 30.68 -0.43
CA GLU A 843 13.18 31.61 0.68
C GLU A 843 14.61 31.57 1.25
N ALA A 844 15.61 31.31 0.41
CA ALA A 844 17.01 31.05 0.81
C ALA A 844 17.73 32.21 1.56
N THR A 845 17.09 33.35 1.78
CA THR A 845 17.61 34.47 2.57
C THR A 845 16.72 34.94 3.73
N SER A 846 15.58 34.28 3.98
CA SER A 846 14.57 34.75 4.95
C SER A 846 15.07 34.81 6.39
N SER A 847 15.96 33.88 6.78
CA SER A 847 16.45 33.70 8.14
C SER A 847 17.86 34.28 8.37
N LEU A 848 18.40 35.02 7.41
CA LEU A 848 19.72 35.64 7.50
C LEU A 848 19.65 37.01 8.17
N ASP A 849 20.63 37.27 9.05
CA ASP A 849 20.97 38.61 9.52
C ASP A 849 21.54 39.46 8.37
N THR A 850 21.49 40.78 8.52
CA THR A 850 21.86 41.74 7.47
C THR A 850 23.30 41.59 6.99
N GLU A 851 24.23 41.14 7.84
CA GLU A 851 25.63 40.95 7.45
C GLU A 851 25.79 39.68 6.62
N SER A 852 25.27 38.54 7.11
CA SER A 852 25.27 37.27 6.38
C SER A 852 24.52 37.37 5.05
N GLU A 853 23.42 38.14 5.00
CA GLU A 853 22.70 38.39 3.75
C GLU A 853 23.57 39.11 2.72
N ARG A 854 24.31 40.15 3.12
CA ARG A 854 25.18 40.87 2.18
C ARG A 854 26.26 39.97 1.59
N ILE A 855 26.84 39.09 2.42
CA ILE A 855 27.84 38.12 1.96
C ILE A 855 27.23 37.20 0.90
N ILE A 856 26.04 36.65 1.17
CA ILE A 856 25.35 35.79 0.20
C ILE A 856 24.96 36.58 -1.05
N GLN A 857 24.39 37.78 -0.94
CA GLN A 857 24.03 38.60 -2.11
C GLN A 857 25.24 38.92 -3.00
N ASN A 858 26.40 39.21 -2.41
CA ASN A 858 27.63 39.45 -3.16
C ASN A 858 28.07 38.19 -3.95
N ASN A 859 27.95 37.02 -3.32
CA ASN A 859 28.28 35.75 -3.94
C ASN A 859 27.16 35.22 -4.86
N LEU A 860 25.93 35.72 -4.73
CA LEU A 860 24.76 35.23 -5.47
C LEU A 860 24.99 35.35 -6.97
N SER A 861 25.61 36.44 -7.43
CA SER A 861 26.00 36.59 -8.84
C SER A 861 26.90 35.46 -9.35
N LYS A 862 27.83 34.96 -8.52
CA LYS A 862 28.71 33.82 -8.83
C LYS A 862 27.97 32.49 -8.72
N ILE A 863 27.06 32.37 -7.75
CA ILE A 863 26.22 31.19 -7.55
C ILE A 863 25.22 31.02 -8.70
N LEU A 864 24.70 32.10 -9.27
CA LEU A 864 23.72 32.02 -10.36
C LEU A 864 24.37 31.92 -11.75
N LYS A 865 25.65 32.29 -11.87
CA LYS A 865 26.34 32.36 -13.18
C LYS A 865 26.38 30.99 -13.86
N GLY A 866 25.77 30.92 -15.05
CA GLY A 866 25.77 29.72 -15.88
C GLY A 866 24.83 28.62 -15.41
N ARG A 867 23.95 28.89 -14.43
CA ARG A 867 22.97 27.93 -13.89
C ARG A 867 21.56 28.44 -14.13
N THR A 868 20.67 27.57 -14.61
CA THR A 868 19.24 27.90 -14.63
C THR A 868 18.74 27.92 -13.19
N THR A 869 18.14 29.02 -12.74
CA THR A 869 17.72 29.15 -11.34
C THR A 869 16.26 29.56 -11.21
N LEU A 870 15.51 28.82 -10.41
CA LEU A 870 14.19 29.21 -9.92
C LEU A 870 14.29 29.72 -8.47
N ILE A 871 14.01 31.00 -8.26
CA ILE A 871 14.07 31.64 -6.94
C ILE A 871 12.66 31.98 -6.49
N ILE A 872 12.21 31.38 -5.38
CA ILE A 872 10.99 31.80 -4.68
C ILE A 872 11.42 32.84 -3.65
N ALA A 873 11.19 34.11 -3.97
CA ALA A 873 11.70 35.22 -3.17
C ALA A 873 10.55 36.05 -2.58
N HIS A 874 10.67 36.32 -1.28
CA HIS A 874 9.87 37.32 -0.57
C HIS A 874 10.59 38.68 -0.45
N ARG A 875 11.87 38.77 -0.84
CA ARG A 875 12.69 39.99 -0.77
C ARG A 875 12.86 40.61 -2.15
N LEU A 876 12.66 41.93 -2.23
CA LEU A 876 12.67 42.69 -3.49
C LEU A 876 14.02 42.70 -4.22
N SER A 877 15.13 42.68 -3.46
CA SER A 877 16.50 42.79 -4.00
C SER A 877 16.88 41.60 -4.89
N THR A 878 16.47 40.39 -4.53
CA THR A 878 16.73 39.18 -5.32
C THR A 878 15.82 39.08 -6.54
N VAL A 879 14.57 39.54 -6.42
CA VAL A 879 13.59 39.56 -7.52
C VAL A 879 13.97 40.57 -8.61
N ARG A 880 14.50 41.74 -8.24
CA ARG A 880 14.79 42.84 -9.17
C ARG A 880 15.82 42.46 -10.24
N ASN A 881 16.77 41.60 -9.90
CA ASN A 881 17.86 41.18 -10.76
C ASN A 881 17.54 39.92 -11.59
N ALA A 882 16.32 39.40 -11.52
CA ALA A 882 15.91 38.23 -12.30
C ALA A 882 15.65 38.60 -13.77
N ASP A 883 16.05 37.72 -14.68
CA ASP A 883 15.81 37.87 -16.12
C ASP A 883 14.32 37.75 -16.45
N LEU A 884 13.62 36.89 -15.71
CA LEU A 884 12.18 36.65 -15.83
C LEU A 884 11.54 36.61 -14.44
N ILE A 885 10.46 37.35 -14.27
CA ILE A 885 9.65 37.34 -13.06
C ILE A 885 8.29 36.75 -13.42
N LEU A 886 7.86 35.77 -12.64
CA LEU A 886 6.57 35.08 -12.74
C LEU A 886 5.73 35.45 -11.52
N VAL A 887 4.56 36.06 -11.75
CA VAL A 887 3.67 36.53 -10.68
C VAL A 887 2.47 35.59 -10.56
N LEU A 888 2.42 34.86 -9.44
CA LEU A 888 1.34 33.94 -9.10
C LEU A 888 0.34 34.58 -8.15
N ASP A 889 -0.96 34.52 -8.50
CA ASP A 889 -2.06 34.84 -7.60
C ASP A 889 -3.14 33.76 -7.67
N LYS A 890 -3.55 33.26 -6.50
CA LYS A 890 -4.58 32.21 -6.37
C LYS A 890 -4.39 31.02 -7.33
N GLY A 891 -3.15 30.60 -7.56
CA GLY A 891 -2.83 29.47 -8.43
C GLY A 891 -2.78 29.76 -9.92
N LEU A 892 -2.94 31.02 -10.34
CA LEU A 892 -2.86 31.44 -11.74
C LEU A 892 -1.59 32.26 -11.97
N LEU A 893 -0.98 32.10 -13.15
CA LEU A 893 0.10 32.99 -13.61
C LEU A 893 -0.52 34.25 -14.21
N VAL A 894 -0.52 35.35 -13.46
CA VAL A 894 -1.21 36.60 -13.83
C VAL A 894 -0.32 37.52 -14.66
N GLU A 895 0.97 37.60 -14.31
CA GLU A 895 1.93 38.45 -15.00
C GLU A 895 3.26 37.73 -15.21
N SER A 896 3.89 38.02 -16.35
CA SER A 896 5.27 37.61 -16.65
C SER A 896 6.03 38.75 -17.34
N GLY A 897 7.33 38.83 -17.09
CA GLY A 897 8.23 39.80 -17.71
C GLY A 897 9.42 40.13 -16.82
N ASN A 898 10.26 41.07 -17.25
CA ASN A 898 11.34 41.59 -16.39
C ASN A 898 10.83 42.68 -15.43
N HIS A 899 11.65 43.06 -14.45
CA HIS A 899 11.30 44.06 -13.43
C HIS A 899 10.74 45.36 -14.04
N ASN A 900 11.44 45.93 -15.02
CA ASN A 900 11.06 47.20 -15.62
C ASN A 900 9.71 47.11 -16.37
N GLN A 901 9.47 46.02 -17.08
CA GLN A 901 8.22 45.76 -17.80
C GLN A 901 7.04 45.63 -16.83
N LEU A 902 7.21 44.89 -15.73
CA LEU A 902 6.15 44.68 -14.74
C LEU A 902 5.87 45.94 -13.92
N MET A 903 6.89 46.72 -13.58
CA MET A 903 6.72 48.04 -12.93
C MET A 903 5.95 49.02 -13.82
N ALA A 904 6.20 49.02 -15.13
CA ALA A 904 5.49 49.86 -16.08
C ALA A 904 4.01 49.46 -16.23
N LYS A 905 3.69 48.15 -16.14
CA LYS A 905 2.31 47.63 -16.20
C LYS A 905 1.44 48.03 -15.00
N ARG A 906 2.05 48.42 -13.86
CA ARG A 906 1.36 48.80 -12.61
C ARG A 906 0.32 47.78 -12.12
N GLY A 907 0.59 46.50 -12.35
CA GLY A 907 -0.29 45.41 -11.93
C GLY A 907 0.02 44.88 -10.52
N LEU A 908 -0.24 43.59 -10.28
CA LEU A 908 -0.02 42.94 -8.98
C LEU A 908 1.44 43.00 -8.54
N TYR A 909 2.38 42.85 -9.49
CA TYR A 909 3.80 42.98 -9.18
C TYR A 909 4.14 44.34 -8.58
N PHE A 910 3.65 45.42 -9.21
CA PHE A 910 3.87 46.79 -8.74
C PHE A 910 3.28 47.01 -7.34
N TYR A 911 2.09 46.48 -7.08
CA TYR A 911 1.47 46.54 -5.76
C TYR A 911 2.30 45.82 -4.69
N LEU A 912 2.74 44.58 -4.96
CA LEU A 912 3.59 43.82 -4.04
C LEU A 912 4.93 44.52 -3.82
N ASN A 913 5.49 45.11 -4.88
CA ASN A 913 6.73 45.86 -4.83
C ASN A 913 6.60 47.11 -3.94
N GLN A 914 5.51 47.87 -4.05
CA GLN A 914 5.26 49.04 -3.19
C GLN A 914 5.12 48.69 -1.70
N GLN A 915 4.50 47.55 -1.37
CA GLN A 915 4.34 47.13 0.02
C GLN A 915 5.67 46.77 0.71
N GLN A 916 6.71 46.44 -0.06
CA GLN A 916 8.02 46.05 0.46
C GLN A 916 9.04 47.19 0.47
N VAL A 917 8.75 48.33 -0.16
CA VAL A 917 9.59 49.52 -0.05
C VAL A 917 9.27 50.17 1.30
N PRO A 918 10.22 50.24 2.24
CA PRO A 918 10.00 51.04 3.45
C PRO A 918 9.75 52.49 3.02
N ASN A 919 8.66 53.09 3.53
CA ASN A 919 8.37 54.51 3.33
C ASN A 919 9.56 55.39 3.73
#